data_AF-A0A1J0ADW8-F1
#
_entry.id   AF-A0A1J0ADW8-F1
#
_cell.length_a   1.000
_cell.length_b   1.000
_cell.length_c   1.000
_cell.angle_alpha   90.00
_cell.angle_beta   90.00
_cell.angle_gamma   90.00
#
_symmetry.space_group_name_H-M   'P 1'
#
loop_
_entity.id
_entity.type
_entity.pdbx_description
1 polymer ?
#
loop_
_entity_poly.entity_id
_entity_poly.type
_entity_poly.pdbx_seq_one_letter_code
_entity_poly.pdbx_strand_id
1 'polypeptide(L)'
;MTAGIKIGIDVGGTFTHAVAVDTASHQLLGKVRIPTTHRAELGVAAGVVQALQALLKLTGLAPGQIQLIAHSTTQATNALLEGDVATVGIIALSRRLLGWVTQAQTRVRDVELAPGQFLPTCHGWLATDGGVNPRDLERLVNRLQHQGAQVFVVTGAFAVDDPAPEQQGVTWLRQQGYLATAGCELSQLYGLGLRTRTAVINAAILPRMLATAQATEQAVRASGITAPVMVMRSDGGIMGIEEMRQRPILTILSGPAAGVAAALGYARVSEGLFLDVGGTSTDISVIIQGRPQVKTAEVAGKRLYLKALDVRTLGIAGGSVPRLQGTQVVDVGPRSAHIANLQYMSFTDTAPEPAHWQRQVLTAQHYLAVADRGEPAWTFTPTDAAMVLGLLGEDSLDSAVKTRLAWLAEDLGVTPTVLAQRVLDLASRRVQRVIERLIAEYELERRTLVLVGGGGGAGALVPYVAQKMGLEYWLAPDAEVIAAIGVALGLIQETIERSMVNPTPAEVRQLRQEVVQAVMRMGAHPATIRVRVEVDQRQQKITAIGTGALEFQTRREVSAPEPAQLLTLAAHALGCRPDQVQLVAARGDYAIYQRYASHRWRSPYAPVRVMDCDGVVVLKLQRAVVCPSTVGELGQRLGELLATHKTYGDGGELYPAVWVVVPERILDFSGLVTPAQMLALVGLELEAYAEATEIIVLLEVKV
;
A
#
# COMPACT_ATOMS: atom_id res chain seq x y z
N MET A 1 13.97 1.33 30.79
CA MET A 1 12.61 1.36 30.20
C MET A 1 12.49 0.11 29.35
N THR A 2 11.51 -0.75 29.58
CA THR A 2 11.32 -1.97 28.78
C THR A 2 10.99 -1.56 27.34
N ALA A 3 11.73 -2.11 26.38
CA ALA A 3 11.53 -1.81 24.97
C ALA A 3 10.11 -2.16 24.54
N GLY A 4 9.46 -1.24 23.84
CA GLY A 4 8.10 -1.38 23.37
C GLY A 4 8.02 -2.29 22.15
N ILE A 5 6.99 -3.15 22.06
CA ILE A 5 6.91 -4.18 21.00
C ILE A 5 5.67 -3.98 20.15
N LYS A 6 5.84 -4.05 18.83
CA LYS A 6 4.75 -4.08 17.86
C LYS A 6 4.62 -5.47 17.28
N ILE A 7 3.38 -5.95 17.19
CA ILE A 7 3.06 -7.21 16.53
C ILE A 7 2.34 -6.91 15.23
N GLY A 8 2.86 -7.47 14.13
CA GLY A 8 2.23 -7.42 12.83
C GLY A 8 1.78 -8.80 12.40
N ILE A 9 0.55 -8.91 11.90
CA ILE A 9 -0.03 -10.17 11.47
C ILE A 9 -0.56 -10.03 10.05
N ASP A 10 0.04 -10.73 9.09
CA ASP A 10 -0.44 -10.77 7.72
C ASP A 10 -1.22 -12.07 7.45
N VAL A 11 -2.52 -11.91 7.20
CA VAL A 11 -3.39 -13.03 6.85
C VAL A 11 -3.42 -13.20 5.33
N GLY A 12 -2.55 -14.08 4.83
CA GLY A 12 -2.53 -14.50 3.43
C GLY A 12 -3.55 -15.59 3.11
N GLY A 13 -3.67 -15.90 1.81
CA GLY A 13 -4.56 -16.96 1.33
C GLY A 13 -4.16 -18.38 1.77
N THR A 14 -2.86 -18.64 1.92
CA THR A 14 -2.36 -19.98 2.32
C THR A 14 -1.86 -20.02 3.76
N PHE A 15 -1.07 -19.01 4.14
CA PHE A 15 -0.44 -18.92 5.45
C PHE A 15 -0.75 -17.57 6.10
N THR A 16 -0.83 -17.59 7.42
CA THR A 16 -0.81 -16.41 8.27
C THR A 16 0.58 -16.25 8.87
N HIS A 17 1.18 -15.09 8.67
CA HIS A 17 2.48 -14.73 9.21
C HIS A 17 2.30 -13.77 10.38
N ALA A 18 2.99 -14.02 11.49
CA ALA A 18 3.03 -13.11 12.62
C ALA A 18 4.48 -12.77 12.98
N VAL A 19 4.75 -11.49 13.24
CA VAL A 19 6.08 -11.00 13.61
C VAL A 19 6.00 -10.13 14.85
N ALA A 20 7.06 -10.18 15.67
CA ALA A 20 7.29 -9.24 16.75
C ALA A 20 8.46 -8.34 16.35
N VAL A 21 8.24 -7.02 16.37
CA VAL A 21 9.24 -6.01 16.00
C VAL A 21 9.50 -5.11 17.20
N ASP A 22 10.77 -4.90 17.51
CA ASP A 22 11.18 -3.94 18.52
C ASP A 22 10.92 -2.51 18.04
N THR A 23 10.27 -1.69 18.87
CA THR A 23 9.83 -0.35 18.45
C THR A 23 11.00 0.63 18.29
N ALA A 24 12.12 0.45 18.98
CA ALA A 24 13.24 1.40 18.92
C ALA A 24 14.21 1.06 17.77
N SER A 25 14.59 -0.20 17.66
CA SER A 25 15.59 -0.68 16.71
C SER A 25 14.98 -1.13 15.38
N HIS A 26 13.66 -1.35 15.34
CA HIS A 26 12.94 -2.03 14.25
C HIS A 26 13.47 -3.44 13.96
N GLN A 27 14.22 -4.05 14.89
CA GLN A 27 14.70 -5.42 14.73
C GLN A 27 13.57 -6.42 14.89
N LEU A 28 13.61 -7.46 14.08
CA LEU A 28 12.72 -8.61 14.19
C LEU A 28 13.12 -9.45 15.41
N LEU A 29 12.22 -9.55 16.39
CA LEU A 29 12.41 -10.33 17.62
C LEU A 29 11.95 -11.79 17.47
N GLY A 30 11.00 -12.03 16.57
CA GLY A 30 10.50 -13.37 16.28
C GLY A 30 9.51 -13.36 15.13
N LYS A 31 9.39 -14.52 14.47
CA LYS A 31 8.43 -14.77 13.39
C LYS A 31 7.80 -16.14 13.51
N VAL A 32 6.53 -16.23 13.17
CA VAL A 32 5.76 -17.48 13.13
C VAL A 32 4.98 -17.54 11.83
N ARG A 33 4.86 -18.74 11.26
CA ARG A 33 4.01 -19.05 10.12
C ARG A 33 3.08 -20.20 10.48
N ILE A 34 1.79 -20.03 10.25
CA ILE A 34 0.78 -21.09 10.41
C ILE A 34 -0.16 -21.15 9.19
N PRO A 35 -0.85 -22.27 8.94
CA PRO A 35 -1.90 -22.34 7.92
C PRO A 35 -3.05 -21.37 8.18
N THR A 36 -3.60 -20.73 7.14
CA THR A 36 -4.76 -19.84 7.29
C THR A 36 -6.06 -20.63 7.51
N THR A 37 -6.88 -20.19 8.46
CA THR A 37 -8.06 -20.92 8.96
C THR A 37 -9.38 -20.52 8.28
N HIS A 38 -9.42 -20.45 6.93
CA HIS A 38 -10.60 -19.99 6.18
C HIS A 38 -11.92 -20.69 6.53
N ARG A 39 -11.85 -21.96 6.95
CA ARG A 39 -13.00 -22.84 7.22
C ARG A 39 -13.30 -23.04 8.71
N ALA A 40 -12.56 -22.40 9.61
CA ALA A 40 -12.85 -22.47 11.04
C ALA A 40 -14.16 -21.74 11.36
N GLU A 41 -14.81 -22.09 12.47
CA GLU A 41 -16.04 -21.43 12.93
C GLU A 41 -15.84 -19.92 13.16
N LEU A 42 -14.68 -19.55 13.71
CA LEU A 42 -14.24 -18.15 13.86
C LEU A 42 -13.50 -17.61 12.62
N GLY A 43 -13.47 -18.38 11.53
CA GLY A 43 -12.79 -18.05 10.29
C GLY A 43 -11.31 -17.69 10.48
N VAL A 44 -10.85 -16.66 9.76
CA VAL A 44 -9.49 -16.13 9.82
C VAL A 44 -9.06 -15.69 11.23
N ALA A 45 -10.00 -15.25 12.07
CA ALA A 45 -9.67 -14.78 13.41
C ALA A 45 -9.02 -15.89 14.25
N ALA A 46 -9.42 -17.16 14.07
CA ALA A 46 -8.78 -18.29 14.75
C ALA A 46 -7.27 -18.39 14.41
N GLY A 47 -6.91 -18.22 13.14
CA GLY A 47 -5.52 -18.23 12.69
C GLY A 47 -4.72 -17.06 13.29
N VAL A 48 -5.28 -15.85 13.30
CA VAL A 48 -4.64 -14.70 13.94
C VAL A 48 -4.28 -15.00 15.41
N VAL A 49 -5.18 -15.65 16.14
CA VAL A 49 -4.98 -16.02 17.55
C VAL A 49 -3.92 -17.09 17.71
N GLN A 50 -3.98 -18.15 16.92
CA GLN A 50 -2.99 -19.22 16.95
C GLN A 50 -1.59 -18.67 16.64
N ALA A 51 -1.47 -17.75 15.67
CA ALA A 51 -0.21 -17.14 15.29
C ALA A 51 0.34 -16.26 16.43
N LEU A 52 -0.53 -15.46 17.06
CA LEU A 52 -0.19 -14.63 18.21
C LEU A 52 0.29 -15.46 19.40
N GLN A 53 -0.46 -16.50 19.80
CA GLN A 53 -0.09 -17.38 20.91
C GLN A 53 1.23 -18.10 20.65
N ALA A 54 1.42 -18.62 19.44
CA ALA A 54 2.67 -19.25 19.04
C ALA A 54 3.85 -18.26 19.08
N LEU A 55 3.65 -17.02 18.62
CA LEU A 55 4.67 -15.98 18.64
C LEU A 55 5.07 -15.59 20.07
N LEU A 56 4.10 -15.40 20.97
CA LEU A 56 4.38 -15.09 22.38
C LEU A 56 5.11 -16.24 23.08
N LYS A 57 4.71 -17.49 22.79
CA LYS A 57 5.40 -18.67 23.32
C LYS A 57 6.83 -18.78 22.81
N LEU A 58 7.06 -18.52 21.52
CA LEU A 58 8.39 -18.58 20.91
C LEU A 58 9.33 -17.51 21.47
N THR A 59 8.83 -16.29 21.65
CA THR A 59 9.64 -15.12 22.03
C THR A 59 9.74 -14.93 23.54
N GLY A 60 8.86 -15.54 24.33
CA GLY A 60 8.81 -15.37 25.79
C GLY A 60 8.34 -13.97 26.22
N LEU A 61 7.74 -13.20 25.32
CA LEU A 61 7.29 -11.83 25.58
C LEU A 61 6.08 -11.80 26.50
N ALA A 62 6.10 -10.90 27.49
CA ALA A 62 4.97 -10.66 28.36
C ALA A 62 3.91 -9.80 27.63
N PRO A 63 2.60 -10.09 27.79
CA PRO A 63 1.52 -9.29 27.19
C PRO A 63 1.62 -7.78 27.42
N GLY A 64 2.14 -7.36 28.59
CA GLY A 64 2.31 -5.94 28.94
C GLY A 64 3.43 -5.20 28.21
N GLN A 65 4.30 -5.91 27.46
CA GLN A 65 5.34 -5.30 26.62
C GLN A 65 4.82 -4.91 25.23
N ILE A 66 3.66 -5.43 24.85
CA ILE A 66 3.05 -5.21 23.54
C ILE A 66 2.35 -3.86 23.57
N GLN A 67 2.78 -2.96 22.69
CA GLN A 67 2.24 -1.61 22.56
C GLN A 67 1.21 -1.51 21.43
N LEU A 68 1.32 -2.40 20.43
CA LEU A 68 0.47 -2.39 19.25
C LEU A 68 0.32 -3.80 18.71
N ILE A 69 -0.91 -4.13 18.30
CA ILE A 69 -1.14 -5.24 17.37
C ILE A 69 -1.81 -4.67 16.13
N ALA A 70 -1.25 -4.96 14.96
CA ALA A 70 -1.87 -4.63 13.69
C ALA A 70 -2.04 -5.90 12.86
N HIS A 71 -3.08 -5.92 12.01
CA HIS A 71 -3.27 -7.01 11.06
C HIS A 71 -3.68 -6.51 9.66
N SER A 72 -3.20 -7.18 8.61
CA SER A 72 -3.74 -7.10 7.26
C SER A 72 -4.64 -8.29 6.97
N THR A 73 -5.60 -8.11 6.06
CA THR A 73 -6.53 -9.18 5.70
C THR A 73 -7.07 -9.04 4.29
N THR A 74 -7.19 -10.19 3.62
CA THR A 74 -7.78 -10.29 2.28
C THR A 74 -9.31 -10.45 2.31
N GLN A 75 -9.94 -10.44 3.49
CA GLN A 75 -11.37 -10.70 3.64
C GLN A 75 -12.27 -9.74 2.84
N ALA A 76 -11.93 -8.44 2.77
CA ALA A 76 -12.71 -7.48 1.99
C ALA A 76 -12.66 -7.79 0.48
N THR A 77 -11.46 -8.06 -0.04
CA THR A 77 -11.25 -8.41 -1.45
C THR A 77 -11.95 -9.73 -1.79
N ASN A 78 -11.84 -10.74 -0.92
CA ASN A 78 -12.49 -12.04 -1.13
C ASN A 78 -14.01 -11.94 -1.04
N ALA A 79 -14.56 -11.18 -0.08
CA ALA A 79 -16.01 -10.95 0.02
C ALA A 79 -16.58 -10.37 -1.28
N LEU A 80 -15.87 -9.41 -1.89
CA LEU A 80 -16.27 -8.86 -3.18
C LEU A 80 -16.15 -9.91 -4.30
N LEU A 81 -15.04 -10.65 -4.38
CA LEU A 81 -14.81 -11.64 -5.44
C LEU A 81 -15.68 -12.90 -5.34
N GLU A 82 -16.14 -13.26 -4.14
CA GLU A 82 -16.97 -14.43 -3.86
C GLU A 82 -18.46 -14.08 -3.75
N GLY A 83 -18.79 -12.78 -3.77
CA GLY A 83 -20.16 -12.30 -3.63
C GLY A 83 -20.72 -12.49 -2.21
N ASP A 84 -19.87 -12.79 -1.23
CA ASP A 84 -20.20 -12.82 0.21
C ASP A 84 -20.35 -11.39 0.75
N VAL A 85 -21.33 -10.68 0.21
CA VAL A 85 -21.64 -9.28 0.54
C VAL A 85 -23.08 -9.13 1.00
N ALA A 86 -23.30 -8.17 1.89
CA ALA A 86 -24.63 -7.88 2.40
C ALA A 86 -25.50 -7.17 1.36
N THR A 87 -26.80 -7.44 1.39
CA THR A 87 -27.79 -6.71 0.59
C THR A 87 -27.92 -5.28 1.11
N VAL A 88 -27.69 -4.30 0.23
CA VAL A 88 -27.64 -2.88 0.61
C VAL A 88 -28.96 -2.18 0.34
N GLY A 89 -29.55 -1.60 1.39
CA GLY A 89 -30.67 -0.67 1.30
C GLY A 89 -30.21 0.76 1.08
N ILE A 90 -30.44 1.30 -0.12
CA ILE A 90 -30.06 2.67 -0.49
C ILE A 90 -31.21 3.63 -0.17
N ILE A 91 -30.94 4.58 0.71
CA ILE A 91 -31.83 5.67 1.10
C ILE A 91 -31.32 6.96 0.44
N ALA A 92 -31.96 7.32 -0.67
CA ALA A 92 -31.66 8.52 -1.42
C ALA A 92 -32.40 9.72 -0.81
N LEU A 93 -31.69 10.82 -0.56
CA LEU A 93 -32.22 12.05 0.02
C LEU A 93 -32.15 13.21 -0.97
N SER A 94 -33.22 13.96 -1.13
CA SER A 94 -33.18 15.26 -1.81
C SER A 94 -34.46 16.05 -1.61
N ARG A 95 -34.43 17.34 -1.95
CA ARG A 95 -35.66 18.12 -2.15
C ARG A 95 -36.53 17.49 -3.23
N ARG A 96 -37.86 17.60 -3.11
CA ARG A 96 -38.82 16.96 -4.03
C ARG A 96 -38.59 17.32 -5.50
N LEU A 97 -38.18 18.55 -5.79
CA LEU A 97 -37.87 19.01 -7.15
C LEU A 97 -36.72 18.24 -7.82
N LEU A 98 -35.81 17.68 -7.03
CA LEU A 98 -34.65 16.91 -7.52
C LEU A 98 -34.88 15.40 -7.45
N GLY A 99 -36.05 14.96 -6.99
CA GLY A 99 -36.33 13.55 -6.66
C GLY A 99 -36.07 12.60 -7.82
N TRP A 100 -36.45 12.96 -9.04
CA TRP A 100 -36.23 12.10 -10.22
C TRP A 100 -34.75 11.93 -10.56
N VAL A 101 -33.98 13.03 -10.64
CA VAL A 101 -32.53 12.99 -10.92
C VAL A 101 -31.78 12.24 -9.82
N THR A 102 -32.15 12.50 -8.55
CA THR A 102 -31.54 11.86 -7.38
C THR A 102 -31.74 10.35 -7.45
N GLN A 103 -32.97 9.90 -7.70
CA GLN A 103 -33.27 8.47 -7.82
C GLN A 103 -32.52 7.83 -8.98
N ALA A 104 -32.41 8.49 -10.14
CA ALA A 104 -31.67 7.98 -11.28
C ALA A 104 -30.17 7.80 -10.97
N GLN A 105 -29.54 8.77 -10.32
CA GLN A 105 -28.11 8.72 -10.01
C GLN A 105 -27.75 7.82 -8.82
N THR A 106 -28.65 7.66 -7.85
CA THR A 106 -28.41 6.86 -6.63
C THR A 106 -28.80 5.39 -6.79
N ARG A 107 -29.45 5.04 -7.89
CA ARG A 107 -29.85 3.66 -8.18
C ARG A 107 -28.65 2.88 -8.71
N VAL A 108 -28.02 2.12 -7.81
CA VAL A 108 -26.92 1.21 -8.15
C VAL A 108 -27.50 -0.15 -8.52
N ARG A 109 -27.50 -0.48 -9.80
CA ARG A 109 -27.92 -1.78 -10.34
C ARG A 109 -26.73 -2.54 -10.92
N ASP A 110 -26.80 -3.86 -10.89
CA ASP A 110 -25.97 -4.77 -11.69
C ASP A 110 -24.46 -4.53 -11.54
N VAL A 111 -24.00 -4.31 -10.31
CA VAL A 111 -22.55 -4.32 -10.03
C VAL A 111 -22.11 -5.78 -10.00
N GLU A 112 -21.66 -6.27 -11.15
CA GLU A 112 -21.05 -7.60 -11.28
C GLU A 112 -19.68 -7.61 -10.60
N LEU A 113 -19.61 -8.17 -9.40
CA LEU A 113 -18.37 -8.18 -8.62
C LEU A 113 -17.37 -9.20 -9.16
N ALA A 114 -17.89 -10.35 -9.60
CA ALA A 114 -17.17 -11.43 -10.27
C ALA A 114 -18.13 -12.10 -11.27
N PRO A 115 -17.63 -12.90 -12.23
CA PRO A 115 -18.47 -13.53 -13.25
C PRO A 115 -19.69 -14.26 -12.65
N GLY A 116 -20.89 -13.75 -12.92
CA GLY A 116 -22.15 -14.31 -12.42
C GLY A 116 -22.50 -13.98 -10.96
N GLN A 117 -21.74 -13.13 -10.28
CA GLN A 117 -21.98 -12.69 -8.91
C GLN A 117 -22.22 -11.18 -8.88
N PHE A 118 -23.36 -10.77 -8.33
CA PHE A 118 -23.82 -9.38 -8.34
C PHE A 118 -24.04 -8.86 -6.93
N LEU A 119 -23.72 -7.58 -6.71
CA LEU A 119 -24.01 -6.89 -5.45
C LEU A 119 -25.54 -6.64 -5.35
N PRO A 120 -26.24 -7.25 -4.39
CA PRO A 120 -27.68 -7.08 -4.25
C PRO A 120 -28.01 -5.73 -3.60
N THR A 121 -28.89 -4.96 -4.23
CA THR A 121 -29.34 -3.66 -3.72
C THR A 121 -30.86 -3.53 -3.75
N CYS A 122 -31.39 -2.80 -2.79
CA CYS A 122 -32.74 -2.24 -2.85
C CYS A 122 -32.67 -0.73 -2.67
N HIS A 123 -33.68 -0.01 -3.16
CA HIS A 123 -33.60 1.45 -3.30
C HIS A 123 -34.90 2.11 -2.87
N GLY A 124 -34.74 3.26 -2.21
CA GLY A 124 -35.82 4.16 -1.91
C GLY A 124 -35.36 5.59 -1.81
N TRP A 125 -36.33 6.49 -1.81
CA TRP A 125 -36.09 7.91 -1.80
C TRP A 125 -37.00 8.59 -0.78
N LEU A 126 -36.45 9.59 -0.11
CA LEU A 126 -37.12 10.42 0.87
C LEU A 126 -36.90 11.90 0.52
N ALA A 127 -38.00 12.66 0.52
CA ALA A 127 -37.95 14.10 0.33
C ALA A 127 -37.42 14.79 1.60
N THR A 128 -36.57 15.81 1.45
CA THR A 128 -35.95 16.55 2.58
C THR A 128 -36.40 18.01 2.70
N ASP A 129 -37.51 18.40 2.07
CA ASP A 129 -38.01 19.78 2.09
C ASP A 129 -38.31 20.32 3.51
N GLY A 130 -38.54 19.42 4.49
CA GLY A 130 -38.70 19.73 5.92
C GLY A 130 -37.66 19.07 6.82
N GLY A 131 -36.49 18.70 6.28
CA GLY A 131 -35.50 17.86 6.96
C GLY A 131 -35.81 16.36 6.88
N VAL A 132 -35.02 15.53 7.57
CA VAL A 132 -35.21 14.08 7.61
C VAL A 132 -36.23 13.71 8.70
N ASN A 133 -37.46 13.37 8.30
CA ASN A 133 -38.50 12.97 9.25
C ASN A 133 -38.29 11.51 9.72
N PRO A 134 -38.14 11.26 11.04
CA PRO A 134 -37.92 9.91 11.57
C PRO A 134 -39.01 8.89 11.22
N ARG A 135 -40.29 9.29 11.18
CA ARG A 135 -41.41 8.37 10.85
C ARG A 135 -41.38 7.94 9.39
N ASP A 136 -40.98 8.85 8.51
CA ASP A 136 -40.90 8.55 7.08
C ASP A 136 -39.67 7.69 6.79
N LEU A 137 -38.56 7.98 7.47
CA LEU A 137 -37.35 7.16 7.45
C LEU A 137 -37.62 5.74 7.94
N GLU A 138 -38.30 5.57 9.07
CA GLU A 138 -38.68 4.27 9.62
C GLU A 138 -39.55 3.45 8.65
N ARG A 139 -40.59 4.07 8.06
CA ARG A 139 -41.43 3.42 7.04
C ARG A 139 -40.61 2.98 5.83
N LEU A 140 -39.68 3.81 5.39
CA LEU A 140 -38.79 3.49 4.28
C LEU A 140 -37.86 2.32 4.62
N VAL A 141 -37.25 2.34 5.81
CA VAL A 141 -36.35 1.28 6.31
C VAL A 141 -37.10 -0.05 6.38
N ASN A 142 -38.28 -0.09 6.98
CA ASN A 142 -39.09 -1.31 7.06
C ASN A 142 -39.40 -1.87 5.67
N ARG A 143 -39.73 -1.01 4.71
CA ARG A 143 -39.94 -1.42 3.32
C ARG A 143 -38.69 -2.04 2.69
N LEU A 144 -37.52 -1.43 2.91
CA LEU A 144 -36.25 -1.93 2.38
C LEU A 144 -35.83 -3.25 3.06
N GLN A 145 -36.09 -3.42 4.35
CA GLN A 145 -35.88 -4.69 5.06
C GLN A 145 -36.74 -5.81 4.50
N HIS A 146 -38.03 -5.54 4.22
CA HIS A 146 -38.89 -6.51 3.53
C HIS A 146 -38.41 -6.86 2.12
N GLN A 147 -37.57 -6.02 1.52
CA GLN A 147 -36.89 -6.28 0.24
C GLN A 147 -35.51 -6.96 0.41
N GLY A 148 -35.13 -7.31 1.64
CA GLY A 148 -33.90 -8.04 1.97
C GLY A 148 -32.73 -7.16 2.43
N ALA A 149 -32.90 -5.85 2.65
CA ALA A 149 -31.81 -5.00 3.15
C ALA A 149 -31.25 -5.51 4.49
N GLN A 150 -29.94 -5.73 4.54
CA GLN A 150 -29.19 -6.12 5.74
C GLN A 150 -28.37 -4.95 6.29
N VAL A 151 -27.97 -4.02 5.42
CA VAL A 151 -27.19 -2.82 5.74
C VAL A 151 -27.73 -1.63 4.95
N PHE A 152 -27.45 -0.40 5.40
CA PHE A 152 -28.02 0.80 4.81
C PHE A 152 -26.97 1.81 4.32
N VAL A 153 -27.30 2.50 3.24
CA VAL A 153 -26.56 3.67 2.75
C VAL A 153 -27.50 4.85 2.74
N VAL A 154 -27.08 5.98 3.30
CA VAL A 154 -27.78 7.25 3.17
C VAL A 154 -26.95 8.18 2.30
N THR A 155 -27.54 8.64 1.20
CA THR A 155 -26.86 9.46 0.20
C THR A 155 -27.80 10.53 -0.34
N GLY A 156 -27.33 11.77 -0.41
CA GLY A 156 -28.12 12.95 -0.74
C GLY A 156 -27.53 13.76 -1.88
N ALA A 157 -28.43 14.31 -2.71
CA ALA A 157 -28.05 15.36 -3.65
C ALA A 157 -27.57 16.61 -2.88
N PHE A 158 -26.46 17.20 -3.32
CA PHE A 158 -25.84 18.37 -2.68
C PHE A 158 -25.38 18.16 -1.22
N ALA A 159 -25.21 16.91 -0.80
CA ALA A 159 -24.68 16.59 0.54
C ALA A 159 -23.19 16.93 0.72
N VAL A 160 -22.50 17.34 -0.35
CA VAL A 160 -21.16 17.94 -0.28
C VAL A 160 -21.25 19.36 0.30
N ASP A 161 -22.34 20.07 0.00
CA ASP A 161 -22.58 21.44 0.46
C ASP A 161 -23.23 21.43 1.85
N ASP A 162 -24.17 20.51 2.09
CA ASP A 162 -24.84 20.31 3.38
C ASP A 162 -24.94 18.81 3.72
N PRO A 163 -24.01 18.27 4.52
CA PRO A 163 -24.02 16.85 4.91
C PRO A 163 -25.05 16.52 5.98
N ALA A 164 -25.71 17.51 6.60
CA ALA A 164 -26.55 17.30 7.78
C ALA A 164 -27.69 16.28 7.56
N PRO A 165 -28.41 16.27 6.40
CA PRO A 165 -29.45 15.26 6.17
C PRO A 165 -28.90 13.82 6.12
N GLU A 166 -27.73 13.61 5.51
CA GLU A 166 -27.11 12.27 5.50
C GLU A 166 -26.70 11.84 6.91
N GLN A 167 -26.05 12.73 7.65
CA GLN A 167 -25.61 12.48 9.02
C GLN A 167 -26.80 12.18 9.95
N GLN A 168 -27.90 12.92 9.84
CA GLN A 168 -29.13 12.69 10.60
C GLN A 168 -29.70 11.30 10.31
N GLY A 169 -29.82 10.93 9.03
CA GLY A 169 -30.35 9.62 8.64
C GLY A 169 -29.49 8.46 9.16
N VAL A 170 -28.17 8.56 9.01
CA VAL A 170 -27.24 7.51 9.49
C VAL A 170 -27.18 7.44 11.01
N THR A 171 -27.20 8.58 11.70
CA THR A 171 -27.22 8.62 13.17
C THR A 171 -28.47 7.92 13.69
N TRP A 172 -29.63 8.21 13.10
CA TRP A 172 -30.88 7.54 13.46
C TRP A 172 -30.80 6.03 13.23
N LEU A 173 -30.31 5.59 12.06
CA LEU A 173 -30.14 4.16 11.73
C LEU A 173 -29.23 3.45 12.74
N ARG A 174 -28.08 4.04 13.07
CA ARG A 174 -27.12 3.48 14.03
C ARG A 174 -27.71 3.39 15.44
N GLN A 175 -28.50 4.37 15.87
CA GLN A 175 -29.22 4.32 17.16
C GLN A 175 -30.26 3.20 17.22
N GLN A 176 -30.84 2.81 16.08
CA GLN A 176 -31.74 1.65 15.99
C GLN A 176 -31.00 0.30 15.89
N GLY A 177 -29.67 0.30 15.93
CA GLY A 177 -28.84 -0.91 15.82
C GLY A 177 -28.52 -1.35 14.39
N TYR A 178 -28.83 -0.54 13.38
CA TYR A 178 -28.49 -0.86 12.00
C TYR A 178 -27.06 -0.47 11.65
N LEU A 179 -26.43 -1.29 10.80
CA LEU A 179 -25.18 -0.93 10.13
C LEU A 179 -25.50 0.03 8.98
N ALA A 180 -24.91 1.22 9.04
CA ALA A 180 -25.19 2.28 8.08
C ALA A 180 -23.94 3.11 7.71
N THR A 181 -23.86 3.50 6.44
CA THR A 181 -22.80 4.35 5.86
C THR A 181 -23.41 5.64 5.31
N ALA A 182 -22.80 6.80 5.61
CA ALA A 182 -23.16 8.06 4.96
C ALA A 182 -22.28 8.29 3.72
N GLY A 183 -22.83 8.82 2.64
CA GLY A 183 -22.05 9.17 1.44
C GLY A 183 -20.94 10.18 1.73
N CYS A 184 -21.20 11.17 2.59
CA CYS A 184 -20.26 12.21 3.01
C CYS A 184 -19.15 11.73 3.95
N GLU A 185 -19.31 10.60 4.64
CA GLU A 185 -18.25 9.97 5.46
C GLU A 185 -17.12 9.39 4.58
N LEU A 186 -17.43 9.03 3.33
CA LEU A 186 -16.46 8.45 2.41
C LEU A 186 -15.84 9.47 1.46
N SER A 187 -16.64 10.43 0.99
CA SER A 187 -16.16 11.42 0.03
C SER A 187 -16.97 12.71 0.10
N GLN A 188 -16.24 13.83 0.13
CA GLN A 188 -16.74 15.19 0.03
C GLN A 188 -16.52 15.77 -1.38
N LEU A 189 -16.45 14.90 -2.41
CA LEU A 189 -16.33 15.31 -3.81
C LEU A 189 -17.68 15.26 -4.52
N TYR A 190 -17.97 16.21 -5.41
CA TYR A 190 -19.18 16.16 -6.23
C TYR A 190 -19.20 14.93 -7.13
N GLY A 191 -20.40 14.40 -7.40
CA GLY A 191 -20.61 13.20 -8.22
C GLY A 191 -21.48 12.18 -7.50
N LEU A 192 -22.79 12.47 -7.39
CA LEU A 192 -23.73 11.69 -6.56
C LEU A 192 -23.74 10.18 -6.90
N GLY A 193 -23.70 9.81 -8.18
CA GLY A 193 -23.65 8.40 -8.56
C GLY A 193 -22.36 7.69 -8.15
N LEU A 194 -21.21 8.35 -8.28
CA LEU A 194 -19.91 7.80 -7.89
C LEU A 194 -19.77 7.73 -6.36
N ARG A 195 -20.23 8.76 -5.63
CA ARG A 195 -20.35 8.74 -4.16
C ARG A 195 -21.25 7.61 -3.68
N THR A 196 -22.43 7.47 -4.27
CA THR A 196 -23.38 6.42 -3.88
C THR A 196 -22.81 5.04 -4.14
N ARG A 197 -22.17 4.79 -5.28
CA ARG A 197 -21.52 3.50 -5.57
C ARG A 197 -20.42 3.18 -4.56
N THR A 198 -19.60 4.16 -4.20
CA THR A 198 -18.54 3.99 -3.20
C THR A 198 -19.14 3.62 -1.83
N ALA A 199 -20.22 4.31 -1.42
CA ALA A 199 -20.95 4.02 -0.20
C ALA A 199 -21.62 2.65 -0.19
N VAL A 200 -22.19 2.23 -1.32
CA VAL A 200 -22.79 0.89 -1.47
C VAL A 200 -21.75 -0.20 -1.30
N ILE A 201 -20.59 -0.11 -1.96
CA ILE A 201 -19.53 -1.11 -1.81
C ILE A 201 -18.99 -1.15 -0.38
N ASN A 202 -18.79 0.02 0.24
CA ASN A 202 -18.37 0.14 1.64
C ASN A 202 -19.36 -0.56 2.60
N ALA A 203 -20.66 -0.26 2.45
CA ALA A 203 -21.70 -0.86 3.29
C ALA A 203 -21.82 -2.37 3.07
N ALA A 204 -21.70 -2.84 1.82
CA ALA A 204 -21.87 -4.23 1.45
C ALA A 204 -20.87 -5.17 2.17
N ILE A 205 -19.63 -4.73 2.36
CA ILE A 205 -18.58 -5.52 3.05
C ILE A 205 -18.55 -5.30 4.58
N LEU A 206 -19.25 -4.27 5.09
CA LEU A 206 -19.16 -3.85 6.48
C LEU A 206 -19.44 -4.98 7.49
N PRO A 207 -20.50 -5.82 7.35
CA PRO A 207 -20.78 -6.86 8.34
C PRO A 207 -19.65 -7.89 8.45
N ARG A 208 -19.14 -8.35 7.30
CA ARG A 208 -18.05 -9.34 7.22
C ARG A 208 -16.78 -8.80 7.86
N MET A 209 -16.45 -7.55 7.55
CA MET A 209 -15.24 -6.92 8.07
C MET A 209 -15.34 -6.65 9.58
N LEU A 210 -16.50 -6.19 10.05
CA LEU A 210 -16.74 -5.95 11.46
C LEU A 210 -16.64 -7.25 12.29
N ALA A 211 -17.26 -8.33 11.82
CA ALA A 211 -17.18 -9.63 12.50
C ALA A 211 -15.72 -10.10 12.64
N THR A 212 -14.92 -9.96 11.57
CA THR A 212 -13.51 -10.35 11.58
C THR A 212 -12.68 -9.53 12.56
N ALA A 213 -12.85 -8.20 12.56
CA ALA A 213 -12.10 -7.32 13.44
C ALA A 213 -12.48 -7.51 14.92
N GLN A 214 -13.77 -7.69 15.21
CA GLN A 214 -14.25 -7.93 16.58
C GLN A 214 -13.76 -9.27 17.13
N ALA A 215 -13.82 -10.34 16.33
CA ALA A 215 -13.29 -11.64 16.73
C ALA A 215 -11.79 -11.56 17.04
N THR A 216 -11.04 -10.80 16.22
CA THR A 216 -9.61 -10.56 16.46
C THR A 216 -9.37 -9.78 17.75
N GLU A 217 -10.10 -8.68 17.98
CA GLU A 217 -9.98 -7.87 19.18
C GLU A 217 -10.28 -8.65 20.46
N GLN A 218 -11.40 -9.39 20.47
CA GLN A 218 -11.81 -10.19 21.62
C GLN A 218 -10.74 -11.22 22.00
N ALA A 219 -10.12 -11.84 21.00
CA ALA A 219 -9.13 -12.88 21.26
C ALA A 219 -7.76 -12.32 21.67
N VAL A 220 -7.38 -11.14 21.15
CA VAL A 220 -6.24 -10.38 21.67
C VAL A 220 -6.44 -10.04 23.15
N ARG A 221 -7.64 -9.53 23.51
CA ARG A 221 -8.00 -9.22 24.90
C ARG A 221 -7.98 -10.46 25.79
N ALA A 222 -8.49 -11.59 25.31
CA ALA A 222 -8.47 -12.87 26.03
C ALA A 222 -7.04 -13.37 26.32
N SER A 223 -6.05 -12.94 25.54
CA SER A 223 -4.63 -13.26 25.75
C SER A 223 -3.94 -12.34 26.79
N GLY A 224 -4.70 -11.47 27.47
CA GLY A 224 -4.19 -10.54 28.48
C GLY A 224 -3.51 -9.30 27.90
N ILE A 225 -3.63 -9.07 26.59
CA ILE A 225 -2.99 -7.95 25.90
C ILE A 225 -3.95 -6.76 25.90
N THR A 226 -3.48 -5.61 26.39
CA THR A 226 -4.29 -4.39 26.46
C THR A 226 -4.04 -3.41 25.32
N ALA A 227 -3.05 -3.69 24.48
CA ALA A 227 -2.66 -2.88 23.33
C ALA A 227 -3.82 -2.64 22.36
N PRO A 228 -3.84 -1.47 21.67
CA PRO A 228 -4.77 -1.23 20.58
C PRO A 228 -4.58 -2.27 19.45
N VAL A 229 -5.72 -2.69 18.88
CA VAL A 229 -5.77 -3.52 17.68
C VAL A 229 -6.08 -2.63 16.47
N MET A 230 -5.18 -2.66 15.50
CA MET A 230 -5.25 -1.87 14.28
C MET A 230 -5.40 -2.77 13.05
N VAL A 231 -5.89 -2.18 11.97
CA VAL A 231 -6.13 -2.81 10.67
C VAL A 231 -5.35 -2.07 9.59
N MET A 232 -4.64 -2.82 8.75
CA MET A 232 -3.93 -2.27 7.59
C MET A 232 -4.91 -1.72 6.55
N ARG A 233 -4.56 -0.57 6.00
CA ARG A 233 -5.29 0.15 4.95
C ARG A 233 -4.65 -0.08 3.58
N SER A 234 -5.42 0.20 2.53
CA SER A 234 -5.10 0.09 1.12
C SER A 234 -4.05 1.10 0.64
N ASP A 235 -3.79 2.13 1.46
CA ASP A 235 -2.86 3.22 1.21
C ASP A 235 -1.55 3.09 2.01
N GLY A 236 -1.33 1.94 2.67
CA GLY A 236 -0.12 1.62 3.45
C GLY A 236 -0.13 2.12 4.90
N GLY A 237 -1.21 2.79 5.32
CA GLY A 237 -1.40 3.18 6.72
C GLY A 237 -2.14 2.13 7.54
N ILE A 238 -2.34 2.39 8.83
CA ILE A 238 -3.18 1.59 9.73
C ILE A 238 -4.31 2.44 10.31
N MET A 239 -5.41 1.79 10.70
CA MET A 239 -6.56 2.41 11.35
C MET A 239 -7.11 1.55 12.48
N GLY A 240 -7.77 2.20 13.44
CA GLY A 240 -8.49 1.49 14.51
C GLY A 240 -9.80 0.88 14.03
N ILE A 241 -10.40 0.04 14.87
CA ILE A 241 -11.66 -0.66 14.56
C ILE A 241 -12.83 0.31 14.35
N GLU A 242 -12.90 1.41 15.10
CA GLU A 242 -13.96 2.42 14.94
C GLU A 242 -13.89 3.13 13.59
N GLU A 243 -12.68 3.37 13.09
CA GLU A 243 -12.49 3.92 11.75
C GLU A 243 -12.83 2.89 10.67
N MET A 244 -12.40 1.65 10.86
CA MET A 244 -12.75 0.53 10.00
C MET A 244 -14.27 0.31 9.94
N ARG A 245 -15.02 0.55 11.02
CA ARG A 245 -16.50 0.49 11.03
C ARG A 245 -17.14 1.52 10.09
N GLN A 246 -16.51 2.68 9.91
CA GLN A 246 -17.00 3.71 9.00
C GLN A 246 -16.56 3.43 7.56
N ARG A 247 -15.30 3.04 7.38
CA ARG A 247 -14.65 2.93 6.06
C ARG A 247 -13.96 1.57 5.84
N PRO A 248 -14.67 0.43 5.96
CA PRO A 248 -14.06 -0.89 5.72
C PRO A 248 -13.51 -1.04 4.30
N ILE A 249 -13.99 -0.23 3.35
CA ILE A 249 -13.49 -0.21 1.96
C ILE A 249 -12.00 0.11 1.86
N LEU A 250 -11.44 0.81 2.86
CA LEU A 250 -9.99 1.06 2.96
C LEU A 250 -9.19 -0.21 3.24
N THR A 251 -9.79 -1.36 3.52
CA THR A 251 -9.04 -2.62 3.74
C THR A 251 -8.82 -3.44 2.47
N ILE A 252 -9.40 -3.00 1.35
CA ILE A 252 -9.21 -3.62 0.03
C ILE A 252 -7.73 -3.51 -0.38
N LEU A 253 -7.09 -4.61 -0.79
CA LEU A 253 -5.66 -4.64 -1.12
C LEU A 253 -4.72 -4.31 0.08
N SER A 254 -5.14 -4.58 1.31
CA SER A 254 -4.31 -4.34 2.50
C SER A 254 -3.03 -5.20 2.57
N GLY A 255 -3.01 -6.39 1.96
CA GLY A 255 -1.82 -7.25 1.90
C GLY A 255 -0.66 -6.61 1.13
N PRO A 256 -0.84 -6.28 -0.17
CA PRO A 256 0.18 -5.54 -0.93
C PRO A 256 0.57 -4.21 -0.28
N ALA A 257 -0.40 -3.54 0.35
CA ALA A 257 -0.13 -2.30 1.08
C ALA A 257 0.82 -2.49 2.26
N ALA A 258 0.71 -3.62 2.96
CA ALA A 258 1.64 -3.98 4.02
C ALA A 258 3.06 -4.21 3.47
N GLY A 259 3.21 -4.92 2.36
CA GLY A 259 4.51 -5.10 1.70
C GLY A 259 5.17 -3.76 1.35
N VAL A 260 4.39 -2.82 0.82
CA VAL A 260 4.86 -1.45 0.52
C VAL A 260 5.22 -0.67 1.79
N ALA A 261 4.41 -0.76 2.85
CA ALA A 261 4.73 -0.12 4.13
C ALA A 261 6.07 -0.63 4.70
N ALA A 262 6.34 -1.93 4.57
CA ALA A 262 7.62 -2.52 4.94
C ALA A 262 8.76 -2.06 4.02
N ALA A 263 8.52 -1.97 2.71
CA ALA A 263 9.50 -1.47 1.76
C ALA A 263 9.98 -0.07 2.18
N LEU A 264 9.07 0.81 2.60
CA LEU A 264 9.38 2.16 3.04
C LEU A 264 10.01 2.20 4.45
N GLY A 265 9.40 1.54 5.43
CA GLY A 265 9.75 1.68 6.85
C GLY A 265 10.84 0.73 7.36
N TYR A 266 10.98 -0.44 6.74
CA TYR A 266 11.94 -1.48 7.15
C TYR A 266 13.09 -1.60 6.16
N ALA A 267 12.76 -1.82 4.88
CA ALA A 267 13.75 -1.97 3.83
C ALA A 267 14.32 -0.62 3.35
N ARG A 268 13.72 0.51 3.77
CA ARG A 268 14.15 1.88 3.48
C ARG A 268 14.28 2.16 1.98
N VAL A 269 13.39 1.57 1.19
CA VAL A 269 13.28 1.82 -0.25
C VAL A 269 12.78 3.24 -0.44
N SER A 270 13.63 4.09 -1.01
CA SER A 270 13.21 5.45 -1.39
C SER A 270 12.90 5.59 -2.86
N GLU A 271 13.41 4.69 -3.70
CA GLU A 271 13.11 4.70 -5.13
C GLU A 271 13.25 3.32 -5.73
N GLY A 272 12.32 2.95 -6.62
CA GLY A 272 12.39 1.69 -7.35
C GLY A 272 11.03 1.05 -7.55
N LEU A 273 11.06 -0.18 -8.05
CA LEU A 273 9.89 -1.05 -8.11
C LEU A 273 10.00 -2.08 -6.99
N PHE A 274 9.00 -2.13 -6.12
CA PHE A 274 8.87 -3.17 -5.11
C PHE A 274 8.02 -4.31 -5.67
N LEU A 275 8.58 -5.51 -5.68
CA LEU A 275 7.94 -6.74 -6.16
C LEU A 275 7.72 -7.68 -4.98
N ASP A 276 6.48 -7.74 -4.49
CA ASP A 276 6.06 -8.73 -3.49
C ASP A 276 5.65 -10.02 -4.20
N VAL A 277 6.53 -11.02 -4.18
CA VAL A 277 6.37 -12.29 -4.87
C VAL A 277 5.97 -13.35 -3.85
N GLY A 278 4.71 -13.79 -3.92
CA GLY A 278 4.20 -14.90 -3.12
C GLY A 278 4.37 -16.27 -3.79
N GLY A 279 3.53 -17.22 -3.37
CA GLY A 279 3.41 -18.53 -4.04
C GLY A 279 2.39 -18.55 -5.19
N THR A 280 1.48 -17.56 -5.24
CA THR A 280 0.35 -17.53 -6.19
C THR A 280 0.37 -16.31 -7.11
N SER A 281 0.68 -15.14 -6.57
CA SER A 281 0.73 -13.87 -7.30
C SER A 281 2.03 -13.12 -7.04
N THR A 282 2.31 -12.15 -7.93
CA THR A 282 3.31 -11.10 -7.73
C THR A 282 2.60 -9.75 -7.77
N ASP A 283 2.83 -8.93 -6.76
CA ASP A 283 2.33 -7.57 -6.64
C ASP A 283 3.47 -6.58 -6.88
N ILE A 284 3.32 -5.70 -7.87
CA ILE A 284 4.35 -4.72 -8.25
C ILE A 284 3.88 -3.31 -7.93
N SER A 285 4.65 -2.59 -7.13
CA SER A 285 4.37 -1.22 -6.70
C SER A 285 5.52 -0.28 -7.07
N VAL A 286 5.19 0.98 -7.34
CA VAL A 286 6.18 2.03 -7.67
C VAL A 286 6.44 2.90 -6.47
N ILE A 287 7.71 3.09 -6.12
CA ILE A 287 8.15 3.99 -5.04
C ILE A 287 9.02 5.10 -5.66
N ILE A 288 8.66 6.35 -5.39
CA ILE A 288 9.36 7.57 -5.87
C ILE A 288 9.51 8.51 -4.68
N GLN A 289 10.73 8.97 -4.39
CA GLN A 289 11.03 9.91 -3.29
C GLN A 289 10.45 9.45 -1.93
N GLY A 290 10.61 8.17 -1.61
CA GLY A 290 10.10 7.57 -0.37
C GLY A 290 8.58 7.51 -0.29
N ARG A 291 7.88 7.57 -1.43
CA ARG A 291 6.43 7.56 -1.50
C ARG A 291 5.94 6.52 -2.48
N PRO A 292 4.97 5.70 -2.07
CA PRO A 292 4.34 4.81 -3.01
C PRO A 292 3.36 5.59 -3.88
N GLN A 293 3.26 5.21 -5.15
CA GLN A 293 2.29 5.80 -6.04
C GLN A 293 0.88 5.30 -5.71
N VAL A 294 -0.11 6.19 -5.79
CA VAL A 294 -1.51 5.89 -5.48
C VAL A 294 -2.40 6.21 -6.67
N LYS A 295 -3.47 5.44 -6.83
CA LYS A 295 -4.49 5.63 -7.86
C LYS A 295 -5.89 5.49 -7.32
N THR A 296 -6.84 6.02 -8.08
CA THR A 296 -8.26 5.76 -7.88
C THR A 296 -8.50 4.26 -7.96
N ALA A 297 -9.02 3.68 -6.88
CA ALA A 297 -9.37 2.28 -6.83
C ALA A 297 -10.55 1.99 -7.76
N GLU A 298 -10.53 0.79 -8.34
CA GLU A 298 -11.61 0.27 -9.18
C GLU A 298 -12.08 -1.06 -8.61
N VAL A 299 -13.40 -1.25 -8.55
CA VAL A 299 -14.04 -2.52 -8.21
C VAL A 299 -15.04 -2.81 -9.33
N ALA A 300 -15.06 -4.04 -9.85
CA ALA A 300 -15.93 -4.42 -10.98
C ALA A 300 -15.77 -3.51 -12.23
N GLY A 301 -14.55 -3.04 -12.50
CA GLY A 301 -14.28 -2.09 -13.61
C GLY A 301 -14.93 -0.71 -13.43
N LYS A 302 -15.38 -0.39 -12.21
CA LYS A 302 -15.98 0.90 -11.86
C LYS A 302 -15.08 1.64 -10.87
N ARG A 303 -14.72 2.87 -11.23
CA ARG A 303 -14.00 3.80 -10.35
C ARG A 303 -14.77 4.07 -9.06
N LEU A 304 -14.04 4.32 -7.98
CA LEU A 304 -14.56 4.68 -6.66
C LEU A 304 -13.94 6.01 -6.18
N TYR A 305 -14.52 6.67 -5.18
CA TYR A 305 -13.85 7.75 -4.46
C TYR A 305 -12.96 7.19 -3.36
N LEU A 306 -12.02 6.34 -3.76
CA LEU A 306 -11.03 5.74 -2.88
C LEU A 306 -9.69 5.82 -3.60
N LYS A 307 -8.65 6.34 -2.94
CA LYS A 307 -7.28 6.14 -3.39
C LYS A 307 -6.73 4.89 -2.72
N ALA A 308 -6.05 4.06 -3.49
CA ALA A 308 -5.29 2.92 -3.01
C ALA A 308 -3.90 2.96 -3.65
N LEU A 309 -2.96 2.21 -3.10
CA LEU A 309 -1.65 2.04 -3.73
C LEU A 309 -1.81 1.51 -5.16
N ASP A 310 -1.03 2.04 -6.10
CA ASP A 310 -0.96 1.52 -7.46
C ASP A 310 -0.18 0.22 -7.47
N VAL A 311 -0.89 -0.87 -7.20
CA VAL A 311 -0.38 -2.23 -7.18
C VAL A 311 -0.82 -2.93 -8.45
N ARG A 312 0.14 -3.52 -9.17
CA ARG A 312 -0.12 -4.39 -10.32
C ARG A 312 0.05 -5.84 -9.91
N THR A 313 -1.09 -6.50 -9.67
CA THR A 313 -1.13 -7.94 -9.37
C THR A 313 -1.05 -8.77 -10.64
N LEU A 314 -0.15 -9.75 -10.66
CA LEU A 314 -0.05 -10.76 -11.69
C LEU A 314 -0.25 -12.16 -11.10
N GLY A 315 -0.98 -13.03 -11.80
CA GLY A 315 -1.01 -14.47 -11.52
C GLY A 315 0.27 -15.18 -11.99
N ILE A 316 1.44 -14.72 -11.55
CA ILE A 316 2.73 -15.36 -11.77
C ILE A 316 3.55 -15.18 -10.50
N ALA A 317 4.15 -16.25 -9.98
CA ALA A 317 4.78 -16.26 -8.66
C ALA A 317 5.71 -17.46 -8.50
N GLY A 318 6.27 -17.64 -7.30
CA GLY A 318 7.18 -18.76 -7.01
C GLY A 318 6.56 -20.15 -7.23
N GLY A 319 5.23 -20.29 -7.08
CA GLY A 319 4.50 -21.56 -7.20
C GLY A 319 3.67 -21.72 -8.45
N SER A 320 3.84 -20.87 -9.47
CA SER A 320 3.03 -20.98 -10.68
C SER A 320 3.30 -22.27 -11.45
N VAL A 321 2.24 -22.90 -11.96
CA VAL A 321 2.32 -24.22 -12.58
C VAL A 321 2.66 -24.09 -14.07
N PRO A 322 3.69 -24.77 -14.59
CA PRO A 322 4.00 -24.83 -16.02
C PRO A 322 2.86 -25.46 -16.81
N ARG A 323 2.72 -25.02 -18.05
CA ARG A 323 1.77 -25.57 -19.02
C ARG A 323 2.53 -26.25 -20.14
N LEU A 324 2.02 -27.41 -20.55
CA LEU A 324 2.65 -28.27 -21.53
C LEU A 324 1.90 -28.30 -22.85
N GLN A 325 2.66 -28.48 -23.93
CA GLN A 325 2.19 -28.97 -25.20
C GLN A 325 3.10 -30.12 -25.62
N GLY A 326 2.58 -31.36 -25.57
CA GLY A 326 3.43 -32.54 -25.67
C GLY A 326 4.42 -32.61 -24.51
N THR A 327 5.73 -32.64 -24.80
CA THR A 327 6.82 -32.59 -23.82
C THR A 327 7.37 -31.18 -23.60
N GLN A 328 6.86 -30.16 -24.31
CA GLN A 328 7.41 -28.81 -24.25
C GLN A 328 6.66 -27.94 -23.23
N VAL A 329 7.40 -27.21 -22.39
CA VAL A 329 6.84 -26.12 -21.58
C VAL A 329 6.59 -24.89 -22.47
N VAL A 330 5.32 -24.52 -22.60
CA VAL A 330 4.87 -23.42 -23.47
C VAL A 330 4.45 -22.17 -22.72
N ASP A 331 4.08 -22.29 -21.44
CA ASP A 331 3.62 -21.18 -20.60
C ASP A 331 3.75 -21.53 -19.11
N VAL A 332 3.61 -20.55 -18.21
CA VAL A 332 3.66 -20.74 -16.74
C VAL A 332 2.56 -19.90 -16.08
N GLY A 333 1.77 -20.52 -15.20
CA GLY A 333 0.58 -19.91 -14.59
C GLY A 333 -0.59 -19.77 -15.59
N PRO A 334 -1.68 -19.05 -15.23
CA PRO A 334 -1.84 -18.30 -13.99
C PRO A 334 -2.16 -19.16 -12.75
N ARG A 335 -2.46 -20.45 -12.93
CA ARG A 335 -2.71 -21.34 -11.79
C ARG A 335 -1.42 -21.58 -11.00
N SER A 336 -1.54 -21.65 -9.68
CA SER A 336 -0.45 -21.99 -8.76
C SER A 336 -0.61 -23.39 -8.20
N ALA A 337 0.48 -23.98 -7.71
CA ALA A 337 0.52 -25.32 -7.14
C ALA A 337 -0.50 -25.46 -6.00
N HIS A 338 -0.57 -24.47 -5.10
CA HIS A 338 -1.56 -24.42 -4.02
C HIS A 338 -3.01 -24.49 -4.55
N ILE A 339 -3.36 -23.71 -5.57
CA ILE A 339 -4.70 -23.72 -6.19
C ILE A 339 -4.98 -25.03 -6.96
N ALA A 340 -3.93 -25.72 -7.40
CA ALA A 340 -4.02 -27.01 -8.06
C ALA A 340 -3.98 -28.20 -7.08
N ASN A 341 -3.89 -27.97 -5.77
CA ASN A 341 -3.64 -28.99 -4.74
C ASN A 341 -2.37 -29.81 -5.01
N LEU A 342 -1.34 -29.16 -5.56
CA LEU A 342 -0.02 -29.75 -5.81
C LEU A 342 1.00 -29.16 -4.85
N GLN A 343 2.00 -29.97 -4.52
CA GLN A 343 3.20 -29.58 -3.80
C GLN A 343 4.33 -29.23 -4.78
N TYR A 344 5.28 -28.45 -4.30
CA TYR A 344 6.49 -28.11 -5.04
C TYR A 344 7.42 -29.31 -4.93
N MET A 345 8.18 -29.62 -5.97
CA MET A 345 9.10 -30.77 -5.94
C MET A 345 10.26 -30.57 -4.95
N SER A 346 10.59 -29.32 -4.62
CA SER A 346 11.59 -28.92 -3.62
C SER A 346 11.09 -28.88 -2.18
N PHE A 347 9.80 -28.57 -1.94
CA PHE A 347 9.27 -28.37 -0.58
C PHE A 347 8.47 -29.57 -0.06
N THR A 348 9.06 -30.76 -0.14
CA THR A 348 8.43 -32.00 0.33
C THR A 348 9.45 -32.92 0.98
N ASP A 349 9.35 -33.02 2.31
CA ASP A 349 10.23 -33.85 3.15
C ASP A 349 9.99 -35.36 2.95
N THR A 350 8.86 -35.71 2.33
CA THR A 350 8.37 -37.10 2.28
C THR A 350 8.10 -37.62 0.87
N ALA A 351 8.40 -36.86 -0.19
CA ALA A 351 8.14 -37.37 -1.53
C ALA A 351 9.05 -38.56 -1.85
N PRO A 352 8.48 -39.70 -2.29
CA PRO A 352 9.25 -40.91 -2.58
C PRO A 352 10.19 -40.68 -3.76
N GLU A 353 11.21 -41.54 -3.87
CA GLU A 353 12.02 -41.60 -5.08
C GLU A 353 11.13 -41.86 -6.32
N PRO A 354 11.51 -41.36 -7.51
CA PRO A 354 10.66 -41.35 -8.69
C PRO A 354 10.53 -42.71 -9.40
N ALA A 355 10.40 -43.80 -8.65
CA ALA A 355 10.35 -45.17 -9.18
C ALA A 355 9.02 -45.50 -9.89
N HIS A 356 7.90 -44.92 -9.44
CA HIS A 356 6.56 -45.12 -10.01
C HIS A 356 5.92 -43.81 -10.46
N TRP A 357 6.73 -42.78 -10.67
CA TRP A 357 6.25 -41.48 -11.06
C TRP A 357 5.77 -41.48 -12.50
N GLN A 358 4.71 -40.70 -12.74
CA GLN A 358 4.14 -40.49 -14.07
C GLN A 358 3.81 -39.02 -14.24
N ARG A 359 4.24 -38.45 -15.36
CA ARG A 359 3.82 -37.11 -15.76
C ARG A 359 2.35 -37.14 -16.15
N GLN A 360 1.60 -36.18 -15.62
CA GLN A 360 0.20 -35.95 -15.95
C GLN A 360 -0.03 -34.52 -16.40
N VAL A 361 -1.14 -34.32 -17.09
CA VAL A 361 -1.59 -33.02 -17.58
C VAL A 361 -2.96 -32.74 -16.99
N LEU A 362 -3.04 -31.75 -16.10
CA LEU A 362 -4.28 -31.38 -15.43
C LEU A 362 -5.07 -30.37 -16.26
N THR A 363 -6.39 -30.56 -16.30
CA THR A 363 -7.39 -29.66 -16.88
C THR A 363 -7.24 -29.42 -18.40
N ALA A 364 -8.23 -28.78 -19.02
CA ALA A 364 -8.16 -28.34 -20.42
C ALA A 364 -7.04 -27.31 -20.69
N GLN A 365 -6.48 -26.67 -19.66
CA GLN A 365 -5.42 -25.68 -19.80
C GLN A 365 -4.01 -26.29 -19.82
N HIS A 366 -3.91 -27.62 -19.70
CA HIS A 366 -2.70 -28.43 -19.83
C HIS A 366 -1.60 -28.16 -18.78
N TYR A 367 -1.97 -28.10 -17.50
CA TYR A 367 -1.00 -27.87 -16.41
C TYR A 367 -0.17 -29.12 -16.09
N LEU A 368 1.14 -28.96 -15.93
CA LEU A 368 2.06 -30.02 -15.54
C LEU A 368 1.79 -30.48 -14.11
N ALA A 369 1.59 -31.79 -13.94
CA ALA A 369 1.63 -32.45 -12.65
C ALA A 369 2.45 -33.74 -12.73
N VAL A 370 2.91 -34.19 -11.57
CA VAL A 370 3.58 -35.47 -11.38
C VAL A 370 2.78 -36.25 -10.33
N ALA A 371 2.49 -37.49 -10.67
CA ALA A 371 1.76 -38.41 -9.83
C ALA A 371 2.65 -39.58 -9.41
N ASP A 372 2.47 -40.07 -8.18
CA ASP A 372 2.95 -41.38 -7.77
C ASP A 372 1.75 -42.32 -7.71
N ARG A 373 1.80 -43.44 -8.43
CA ARG A 373 0.70 -44.43 -8.50
C ARG A 373 -0.66 -43.86 -8.92
N GLY A 374 -0.66 -42.79 -9.72
CA GLY A 374 -1.85 -42.26 -10.40
C GLY A 374 -2.47 -41.00 -9.78
N GLU A 375 -2.14 -40.65 -8.53
CA GLU A 375 -2.65 -39.43 -7.90
C GLU A 375 -1.67 -38.25 -8.08
N PRO A 376 -2.09 -37.14 -8.72
CA PRO A 376 -1.23 -35.99 -8.93
C PRO A 376 -0.97 -35.28 -7.61
N ALA A 377 0.30 -35.18 -7.22
CA ALA A 377 0.69 -34.61 -5.93
C ALA A 377 1.77 -33.52 -6.06
N TRP A 378 2.56 -33.51 -7.14
CA TRP A 378 3.67 -32.57 -7.30
C TRP A 378 3.67 -31.83 -8.62
N THR A 379 4.40 -30.73 -8.68
CA THR A 379 4.70 -30.02 -9.93
C THR A 379 6.03 -29.28 -9.83
N PHE A 380 6.62 -28.97 -10.98
CA PHE A 380 7.84 -28.18 -11.10
C PHE A 380 7.48 -26.70 -11.19
N THR A 381 8.00 -25.87 -10.30
CA THR A 381 7.62 -24.47 -10.15
C THR A 381 8.78 -23.52 -10.49
N PRO A 382 8.53 -22.20 -10.65
CA PRO A 382 9.59 -21.21 -10.71
C PRO A 382 10.57 -21.25 -9.53
N THR A 383 10.11 -21.64 -8.34
CA THR A 383 11.00 -21.83 -7.18
C THR A 383 11.93 -23.02 -7.39
N ASP A 384 11.42 -24.16 -7.87
CA ASP A 384 12.23 -25.32 -8.22
C ASP A 384 13.26 -24.97 -9.30
N ALA A 385 12.84 -24.21 -10.32
CA ALA A 385 13.72 -23.72 -11.38
C ALA A 385 14.84 -22.81 -10.84
N ALA A 386 14.50 -21.88 -9.94
CA ALA A 386 15.48 -20.98 -9.33
C ALA A 386 16.52 -21.73 -8.49
N MET A 387 16.10 -22.78 -7.77
CA MET A 387 17.01 -23.67 -7.05
C MET A 387 17.96 -24.39 -7.99
N VAL A 388 17.46 -24.94 -9.11
CA VAL A 388 18.30 -25.63 -10.12
C VAL A 388 19.37 -24.68 -10.70
N LEU A 389 19.03 -23.40 -10.87
CA LEU A 389 19.96 -22.38 -11.36
C LEU A 389 20.84 -21.75 -10.27
N GLY A 390 20.72 -22.18 -9.01
CA GLY A 390 21.51 -21.65 -7.90
C GLY A 390 21.17 -20.22 -7.49
N LEU A 391 19.99 -19.70 -7.88
CA LEU A 391 19.59 -18.32 -7.57
C LEU A 391 19.23 -18.09 -6.09
N LEU A 392 19.03 -19.17 -5.33
CA LEU A 392 18.64 -19.13 -3.93
C LEU A 392 19.80 -19.44 -2.96
N GLY A 393 21.04 -19.59 -3.46
CA GLY A 393 22.25 -19.88 -2.66
C GLY A 393 22.83 -21.29 -2.88
N GLU A 394 24.11 -21.48 -2.50
CA GLU A 394 24.94 -22.65 -2.89
C GLU A 394 24.53 -24.01 -2.26
N ASP A 395 23.75 -24.03 -1.18
CA ASP A 395 23.35 -25.27 -0.45
C ASP A 395 21.84 -25.61 -0.54
N SER A 396 21.12 -25.09 -1.54
CA SER A 396 19.65 -25.11 -1.56
C SER A 396 19.00 -26.48 -1.78
N LEU A 397 19.71 -27.46 -2.37
CA LEU A 397 19.11 -28.69 -2.88
C LEU A 397 19.79 -29.93 -2.31
N ASP A 398 19.03 -30.70 -1.54
CA ASP A 398 19.43 -32.06 -1.15
C ASP A 398 19.50 -33.00 -2.38
N SER A 399 20.13 -34.16 -2.18
CA SER A 399 20.30 -35.14 -3.25
C SER A 399 18.97 -35.72 -3.77
N ALA A 400 17.96 -35.86 -2.92
CA ALA A 400 16.67 -36.43 -3.29
C ALA A 400 15.90 -35.47 -4.20
N VAL A 401 15.88 -34.18 -3.89
CA VAL A 401 15.29 -33.13 -4.72
C VAL A 401 15.99 -33.10 -6.08
N LYS A 402 17.33 -33.16 -6.13
CA LYS A 402 18.09 -33.21 -7.39
C LYS A 402 17.65 -34.39 -8.27
N THR A 403 17.50 -35.59 -7.68
CA THR A 403 17.00 -36.78 -8.39
C THR A 403 15.58 -36.59 -8.94
N ARG A 404 14.67 -36.03 -8.14
CA ARG A 404 13.27 -35.76 -8.55
C ARG A 404 13.20 -34.77 -9.72
N LEU A 405 13.98 -33.69 -9.67
CA LEU A 405 14.05 -32.69 -10.73
C LEU A 405 14.72 -33.24 -12.00
N ALA A 406 15.74 -34.08 -11.84
CA ALA A 406 16.42 -34.76 -12.95
C ALA A 406 15.49 -35.71 -13.70
N TRP A 407 14.73 -36.53 -12.97
CA TRP A 407 13.74 -37.44 -13.56
C TRP A 407 12.74 -36.70 -14.45
N LEU A 408 12.18 -35.59 -13.97
CA LEU A 408 11.20 -34.82 -14.74
C LEU A 408 11.83 -34.18 -15.99
N ALA A 409 13.06 -33.69 -15.89
CA ALA A 409 13.75 -33.13 -17.04
C ALA A 409 13.98 -34.20 -18.12
N GLU A 410 14.38 -35.41 -17.72
CA GLU A 410 14.55 -36.56 -18.60
C GLU A 410 13.24 -36.99 -19.27
N ASP A 411 12.13 -37.07 -18.52
CA ASP A 411 10.79 -37.35 -19.06
C ASP A 411 10.34 -36.32 -20.12
N LEU A 412 10.78 -35.06 -19.96
CA LEU A 412 10.53 -33.99 -20.92
C LEU A 412 11.58 -33.91 -22.04
N GLY A 413 12.61 -34.77 -22.03
CA GLY A 413 13.66 -34.83 -23.04
C GLY A 413 14.65 -33.66 -23.00
N VAL A 414 14.87 -33.05 -21.82
CA VAL A 414 15.76 -31.90 -21.62
C VAL A 414 16.64 -32.08 -20.38
N THR A 415 17.64 -31.22 -20.20
CA THR A 415 18.40 -31.18 -18.94
C THR A 415 17.68 -30.35 -17.88
N PRO A 416 17.92 -30.57 -16.57
CA PRO A 416 17.31 -29.77 -15.51
C PRO A 416 17.53 -28.26 -15.69
N THR A 417 18.74 -27.86 -16.08
CA THR A 417 19.10 -26.46 -16.33
C THR A 417 18.27 -25.86 -17.48
N VAL A 418 18.08 -26.60 -18.57
CA VAL A 418 17.27 -26.14 -19.72
C VAL A 418 15.80 -26.00 -19.33
N LEU A 419 15.26 -26.98 -18.59
CA LEU A 419 13.89 -26.92 -18.07
C LEU A 419 13.70 -25.69 -17.15
N ALA A 420 14.62 -25.50 -16.21
CA ALA A 420 14.60 -24.39 -15.27
C ALA A 420 14.66 -23.02 -15.98
N GLN A 421 15.60 -22.84 -16.92
CA GLN A 421 15.69 -21.63 -17.73
C GLN A 421 14.39 -21.38 -18.51
N ARG A 422 13.82 -22.42 -19.12
CA ARG A 422 12.57 -22.29 -19.89
C ARG A 422 11.40 -21.82 -19.03
N VAL A 423 11.25 -22.37 -17.84
CA VAL A 423 10.20 -22.00 -16.88
C VAL A 423 10.38 -20.55 -16.41
N LEU A 424 11.59 -20.16 -16.01
CA LEU A 424 11.87 -18.79 -15.57
C LEU A 424 11.81 -17.77 -16.71
N ASP A 425 12.19 -18.12 -17.93
CA ASP A 425 12.02 -17.26 -19.12
C ASP A 425 10.55 -16.97 -19.43
N LEU A 426 9.67 -17.97 -19.28
CA LEU A 426 8.24 -17.80 -19.48
C LEU A 426 7.60 -16.99 -18.35
N ALA A 427 7.97 -17.26 -17.10
CA ALA A 427 7.49 -16.52 -15.94
C ALA A 427 7.94 -15.05 -15.96
N SER A 428 9.24 -14.81 -16.17
CA SER A 428 9.83 -13.46 -16.18
C SER A 428 9.26 -12.58 -17.28
N ARG A 429 8.96 -13.11 -18.48
CA ARG A 429 8.33 -12.35 -19.56
C ARG A 429 6.98 -11.72 -19.19
N ARG A 430 6.23 -12.31 -18.26
CA ARG A 430 4.97 -11.72 -17.76
C ARG A 430 5.25 -10.53 -16.84
N VAL A 431 6.23 -10.67 -15.94
CA VAL A 431 6.67 -9.62 -15.00
C VAL A 431 7.30 -8.44 -15.75
N GLN A 432 8.21 -8.72 -16.69
CA GLN A 432 8.90 -7.71 -17.51
C GLN A 432 7.91 -6.79 -18.23
N ARG A 433 6.85 -7.33 -18.85
CA ARG A 433 5.82 -6.52 -19.53
C ARG A 433 5.13 -5.51 -18.59
N VAL A 434 4.94 -5.87 -17.32
CA VAL A 434 4.35 -4.95 -16.35
C VAL A 434 5.35 -3.90 -15.89
N ILE A 435 6.60 -4.29 -15.63
CA ILE A 435 7.69 -3.35 -15.31
C ILE A 435 7.86 -2.32 -16.43
N GLU A 436 7.92 -2.76 -17.68
CA GLU A 436 8.04 -1.91 -18.87
C GLU A 436 6.90 -0.87 -18.96
N ARG A 437 5.67 -1.30 -18.68
CA ARG A 437 4.52 -0.39 -18.61
C ARG A 437 4.64 0.62 -17.47
N LEU A 438 5.10 0.20 -16.29
CA LEU A 438 5.29 1.10 -15.14
C LEU A 438 6.41 2.11 -15.39
N ILE A 439 7.50 1.70 -16.04
CA ILE A 439 8.59 2.60 -16.46
C ILE A 439 8.05 3.69 -17.38
N ALA A 440 7.25 3.32 -18.38
CA ALA A 440 6.66 4.29 -19.30
C ALA A 440 5.62 5.19 -18.63
N GLU A 441 4.77 4.61 -17.77
CA GLU A 441 3.66 5.33 -17.11
C GLU A 441 4.14 6.36 -16.08
N TYR A 442 5.23 6.06 -15.36
CA TYR A 442 5.80 6.93 -14.34
C TYR A 442 7.10 7.62 -14.78
N GLU A 443 7.46 7.52 -16.06
CA GLU A 443 8.66 8.12 -16.65
C GLU A 443 9.95 7.79 -15.86
N LEU A 444 10.08 6.54 -15.41
CA LEU A 444 11.17 6.12 -14.53
C LEU A 444 12.51 6.08 -15.27
N GLU A 445 13.55 6.63 -14.66
CA GLU A 445 14.91 6.62 -15.21
C GLU A 445 15.55 5.23 -15.05
N ARG A 446 15.63 4.46 -16.15
CA ARG A 446 16.16 3.08 -16.15
C ARG A 446 17.53 2.93 -15.52
N ARG A 447 18.42 3.93 -15.69
CA ARG A 447 19.80 3.86 -15.25
C ARG A 447 19.94 3.81 -13.73
N THR A 448 18.99 4.38 -13.01
CA THR A 448 18.95 4.43 -11.54
C THR A 448 17.82 3.57 -10.97
N LEU A 449 17.11 2.82 -11.83
CA LEU A 449 15.99 2.00 -11.41
C LEU A 449 16.49 0.71 -10.79
N VAL A 450 15.99 0.44 -9.58
CA VAL A 450 16.27 -0.79 -8.82
C VAL A 450 15.00 -1.59 -8.63
N LEU A 451 15.12 -2.92 -8.70
CA LEU A 451 14.06 -3.86 -8.31
C LEU A 451 14.30 -4.32 -6.87
N VAL A 452 13.29 -4.17 -6.02
CA VAL A 452 13.36 -4.62 -4.62
C VAL A 452 12.40 -5.78 -4.43
N GLY A 453 12.92 -6.94 -4.05
CA GLY A 453 12.12 -8.14 -3.87
C GLY A 453 11.64 -8.33 -2.43
N GLY A 454 10.33 -8.53 -2.25
CA GLY A 454 9.68 -8.96 -1.02
C GLY A 454 8.87 -10.24 -1.26
N GLY A 455 8.48 -10.92 -0.19
CA GLY A 455 7.73 -12.18 -0.25
C GLY A 455 8.59 -13.43 -0.40
N GLY A 456 8.05 -14.59 -0.02
CA GLY A 456 8.79 -15.85 0.00
C GLY A 456 9.24 -16.36 -1.38
N GLY A 457 8.63 -15.87 -2.46
CA GLY A 457 9.03 -16.18 -3.84
C GLY A 457 9.99 -15.16 -4.46
N ALA A 458 10.40 -14.11 -3.73
CA ALA A 458 11.20 -13.02 -4.29
C ALA A 458 12.49 -13.49 -4.93
N GLY A 459 13.24 -14.33 -4.21
CA GLY A 459 14.52 -14.87 -4.68
C GLY A 459 14.39 -15.70 -5.95
N ALA A 460 13.21 -16.27 -6.24
CA ALA A 460 13.00 -17.08 -7.42
C ALA A 460 12.81 -16.23 -8.70
N LEU A 461 12.13 -15.09 -8.60
CA LEU A 461 11.76 -14.28 -9.77
C LEU A 461 12.54 -12.97 -9.89
N VAL A 462 12.75 -12.23 -8.80
CA VAL A 462 13.30 -10.87 -8.85
C VAL A 462 14.73 -10.84 -9.42
N PRO A 463 15.67 -11.69 -8.96
CA PRO A 463 17.03 -11.74 -9.51
C PRO A 463 17.02 -12.03 -11.01
N TYR A 464 16.21 -13.01 -11.43
CA TYR A 464 16.16 -13.45 -12.82
C TYR A 464 15.54 -12.38 -13.73
N VAL A 465 14.48 -11.73 -13.27
CA VAL A 465 13.85 -10.61 -14.00
C VAL A 465 14.83 -9.45 -14.15
N ALA A 466 15.51 -9.06 -13.06
CA ALA A 466 16.50 -7.99 -13.08
C ALA A 466 17.64 -8.30 -14.08
N GLN A 467 18.18 -9.52 -14.06
CA GLN A 467 19.21 -9.95 -15.00
C GLN A 467 18.75 -9.84 -16.46
N LYS A 468 17.52 -10.29 -16.77
CA LYS A 468 16.98 -10.22 -18.14
C LYS A 468 16.73 -8.78 -18.61
N MET A 469 16.49 -7.86 -17.70
CA MET A 469 16.25 -6.44 -18.00
C MET A 469 17.50 -5.57 -17.90
N GLY A 470 18.62 -6.11 -17.39
CA GLY A 470 19.84 -5.33 -17.11
C GLY A 470 19.64 -4.29 -16.01
N LEU A 471 18.80 -4.59 -15.00
CA LEU A 471 18.51 -3.71 -13.87
C LEU A 471 19.24 -4.16 -12.60
N GLU A 472 19.52 -3.23 -11.70
CA GLU A 472 19.98 -3.55 -10.36
C GLU A 472 18.84 -4.14 -9.52
N TYR A 473 19.18 -5.02 -8.57
CA TYR A 473 18.20 -5.55 -7.64
C TYR A 473 18.82 -5.87 -6.29
N TRP A 474 17.96 -5.98 -5.28
CA TRP A 474 18.26 -6.62 -4.01
C TRP A 474 16.98 -7.19 -3.39
N LEU A 475 17.14 -8.11 -2.46
CA LEU A 475 16.02 -8.71 -1.72
C LEU A 475 15.91 -8.03 -0.36
N ALA A 476 14.69 -7.66 0.03
CA ALA A 476 14.45 -7.06 1.32
C ALA A 476 14.89 -8.00 2.46
N PRO A 477 15.44 -7.47 3.57
CA PRO A 477 15.67 -8.27 4.76
C PRO A 477 14.36 -8.93 5.19
N ASP A 478 14.44 -10.20 5.63
CA ASP A 478 13.26 -10.99 6.04
C ASP A 478 12.13 -10.98 4.99
N ALA A 479 12.50 -11.01 3.69
CA ALA A 479 11.57 -10.91 2.56
C ALA A 479 10.34 -11.82 2.73
N GLU A 480 10.50 -13.03 3.26
CA GLU A 480 9.42 -14.01 3.42
C GLU A 480 8.30 -13.57 4.39
N VAL A 481 8.56 -12.63 5.30
CA VAL A 481 7.58 -12.07 6.25
C VAL A 481 7.46 -10.55 6.13
N ILE A 482 7.92 -9.97 5.02
CA ILE A 482 7.99 -8.52 4.80
C ILE A 482 6.64 -7.83 5.00
N ALA A 483 5.54 -8.44 4.52
CA ALA A 483 4.20 -7.90 4.69
C ALA A 483 3.83 -7.78 6.18
N ALA A 484 4.06 -8.82 6.99
CA ALA A 484 3.78 -8.77 8.43
C ALA A 484 4.63 -7.70 9.15
N ILE A 485 5.88 -7.48 8.71
CA ILE A 485 6.71 -6.38 9.22
C ILE A 485 6.08 -5.03 8.88
N GLY A 486 5.61 -4.85 7.66
CA GLY A 486 4.93 -3.62 7.25
C GLY A 486 3.62 -3.38 7.97
N VAL A 487 2.90 -4.43 8.33
CA VAL A 487 1.75 -4.35 9.25
C VAL A 487 2.18 -3.80 10.61
N ALA A 488 3.25 -4.33 11.19
CA ALA A 488 3.75 -3.88 12.50
C ALA A 488 4.24 -2.42 12.47
N LEU A 489 4.84 -1.99 11.37
CA LEU A 489 5.45 -0.66 11.21
C LEU A 489 4.51 0.39 10.60
N GLY A 490 3.30 -0.01 10.21
CA GLY A 490 2.33 0.89 9.60
C GLY A 490 2.07 2.15 10.44
N LEU A 491 1.93 3.28 9.77
CA LEU A 491 1.64 4.56 10.39
C LEU A 491 0.14 4.85 10.34
N ILE A 492 -0.38 5.57 11.33
CA ILE A 492 -1.71 6.15 11.23
C ILE A 492 -1.70 7.13 10.05
N GLN A 493 -2.69 7.01 9.18
CA GLN A 493 -2.83 7.87 8.01
C GLN A 493 -4.26 8.37 7.90
N GLU A 494 -4.45 9.60 7.42
CA GLU A 494 -5.75 10.14 7.05
C GLU A 494 -5.63 10.98 5.78
N THR A 495 -6.66 10.93 4.93
CA THR A 495 -6.71 11.73 3.71
C THR A 495 -8.06 12.44 3.63
N ILE A 496 -8.03 13.78 3.62
CA ILE A 496 -9.22 14.61 3.43
C ILE A 496 -9.14 15.27 2.06
N GLU A 497 -10.16 15.07 1.23
CA GLU A 497 -10.28 15.68 -0.09
C GLU A 497 -11.52 16.56 -0.16
N ARG A 498 -11.39 17.75 -0.77
CA ARG A 498 -12.51 18.67 -1.03
C ARG A 498 -12.46 19.23 -2.44
N SER A 499 -13.64 19.50 -2.99
CA SER A 499 -13.76 20.27 -4.23
C SER A 499 -13.66 21.76 -3.89
N MET A 500 -12.59 22.40 -4.35
CA MET A 500 -12.31 23.81 -4.11
C MET A 500 -11.66 24.42 -5.35
N VAL A 501 -12.21 25.55 -5.80
CA VAL A 501 -11.63 26.34 -6.88
C VAL A 501 -10.69 27.36 -6.25
N ASN A 502 -9.40 27.29 -6.59
CA ASN A 502 -8.37 28.23 -6.12
C ASN A 502 -8.39 28.47 -4.60
N PRO A 503 -8.06 27.45 -3.78
CA PRO A 503 -8.18 27.52 -2.33
C PRO A 503 -7.35 28.65 -1.74
N THR A 504 -7.95 29.43 -0.85
CA THR A 504 -7.29 30.51 -0.11
C THR A 504 -6.30 29.96 0.92
N PRO A 505 -5.31 30.75 1.35
CA PRO A 505 -4.42 30.35 2.45
C PRO A 505 -5.16 29.98 3.74
N ALA A 506 -6.31 30.60 4.02
CA ALA A 506 -7.13 30.26 5.18
C ALA A 506 -7.74 28.86 5.08
N GLU A 507 -8.31 28.51 3.92
CA GLU A 507 -8.89 27.19 3.66
C GLU A 507 -7.82 26.08 3.68
N VAL A 508 -6.64 26.34 3.10
CA VAL A 508 -5.49 25.41 3.15
C VAL A 508 -5.07 25.13 4.60
N ARG A 509 -4.97 26.19 5.43
CA ARG A 509 -4.65 26.04 6.86
C ARG A 509 -5.73 25.29 7.63
N GLN A 510 -6.99 25.58 7.38
CA GLN A 510 -8.11 24.87 8.01
C GLN A 510 -8.07 23.38 7.66
N LEU A 511 -7.93 23.04 6.38
CA LEU A 511 -7.87 21.65 5.94
C LEU A 511 -6.68 20.90 6.57
N ARG A 512 -5.52 21.57 6.68
CA ARG A 512 -4.35 21.03 7.38
C ARG A 512 -4.68 20.73 8.85
N GLN A 513 -5.29 21.69 9.57
CA GLN A 513 -5.68 21.51 10.97
C GLN A 513 -6.66 20.35 11.14
N GLU A 514 -7.66 20.24 10.27
CA GLU A 514 -8.62 19.14 10.29
C GLU A 514 -7.94 17.77 10.14
N VAL A 515 -6.99 17.63 9.20
CA VAL A 515 -6.20 16.40 9.03
C VAL A 515 -5.36 16.07 10.26
N VAL A 516 -4.70 17.07 10.87
CA VAL A 516 -3.93 16.86 12.12
C VAL A 516 -4.84 16.32 13.21
N GLN A 517 -6.01 16.94 13.40
CA GLN A 517 -6.97 16.51 14.41
C GLN A 517 -7.52 15.11 14.12
N ALA A 518 -7.73 14.75 12.86
CA ALA A 518 -8.18 13.41 12.49
C ALA A 518 -7.13 12.34 12.85
N VAL A 519 -5.87 12.55 12.49
CA VAL A 519 -4.76 11.64 12.80
C VAL A 519 -4.51 11.55 14.31
N MET A 520 -4.64 12.66 15.05
CA MET A 520 -4.58 12.66 16.52
C MET A 520 -5.72 11.87 17.16
N ARG A 521 -6.97 12.02 16.69
CA ARG A 521 -8.12 11.25 17.17
C ARG A 521 -7.95 9.74 16.97
N MET A 522 -7.20 9.35 15.94
CA MET A 522 -6.84 7.96 15.67
C MET A 522 -5.70 7.43 16.57
N GLY A 523 -5.10 8.28 17.41
CA GLY A 523 -4.08 7.92 18.39
C GLY A 523 -2.65 8.33 18.04
N ALA A 524 -2.43 9.08 16.94
CA ALA A 524 -1.08 9.48 16.58
C ALA A 524 -0.49 10.50 17.56
N HIS A 525 0.78 10.33 17.90
CA HIS A 525 1.50 11.24 18.76
C HIS A 525 1.78 12.57 18.03
N PRO A 526 1.42 13.75 18.59
CA PRO A 526 1.51 15.04 17.91
C PRO A 526 2.87 15.35 17.27
N ALA A 527 3.96 15.05 17.98
CA ALA A 527 5.32 15.31 17.50
C ALA A 527 5.75 14.44 16.29
N THR A 528 4.98 13.41 15.95
CA THR A 528 5.27 12.54 14.80
C THR A 528 4.46 12.90 13.56
N ILE A 529 3.46 13.79 13.70
CA ILE A 529 2.51 14.08 12.64
C ILE A 529 3.19 14.87 11.53
N ARG A 530 3.02 14.38 10.31
CA ARG A 530 3.44 15.03 9.07
C ARG A 530 2.22 15.25 8.20
N VAL A 531 2.07 16.46 7.68
CA VAL A 531 0.96 16.79 6.79
C VAL A 531 1.50 17.28 5.46
N ARG A 532 0.90 16.78 4.39
CA ARG A 532 1.12 17.28 3.03
C ARG A 532 -0.20 17.78 2.47
N VAL A 533 -0.14 18.88 1.73
CA VAL A 533 -1.28 19.42 1.00
C VAL A 533 -0.96 19.45 -0.49
N GLU A 534 -1.85 18.89 -1.29
CA GLU A 534 -1.80 18.84 -2.75
C GLU A 534 -2.98 19.59 -3.33
N VAL A 535 -2.74 20.49 -4.28
CA VAL A 535 -3.75 21.25 -5.01
C VAL A 535 -3.74 20.82 -6.47
N ASP A 536 -4.83 20.20 -6.92
CA ASP A 536 -5.07 19.87 -8.32
C ASP A 536 -6.02 20.92 -8.93
N GLN A 537 -5.43 21.92 -9.61
CA GLN A 537 -6.20 22.98 -10.26
C GLN A 537 -7.10 22.45 -11.39
N ARG A 538 -6.69 21.38 -12.09
CA ARG A 538 -7.46 20.83 -13.23
C ARG A 538 -8.72 20.14 -12.74
N GLN A 539 -8.63 19.42 -11.63
CA GLN A 539 -9.78 18.76 -11.00
C GLN A 539 -10.51 19.63 -9.99
N GLN A 540 -10.06 20.88 -9.77
CA GLN A 540 -10.57 21.80 -8.74
C GLN A 540 -10.68 21.09 -7.38
N LYS A 541 -9.59 20.43 -6.99
CA LYS A 541 -9.52 19.57 -5.82
C LYS A 541 -8.33 19.92 -4.96
N ILE A 542 -8.55 19.93 -3.65
CA ILE A 542 -7.48 19.98 -2.66
C ILE A 542 -7.50 18.67 -1.85
N THR A 543 -6.31 18.12 -1.60
CA THR A 543 -6.10 16.90 -0.83
C THR A 543 -5.11 17.20 0.29
N ALA A 544 -5.48 16.93 1.54
CA ALA A 544 -4.56 16.92 2.67
C ALA A 544 -4.34 15.48 3.14
N ILE A 545 -3.09 15.09 3.32
CA ILE A 545 -2.68 13.76 3.76
C ILE A 545 -1.88 13.94 5.06
N GLY A 546 -2.41 13.39 6.15
CA GLY A 546 -1.71 13.34 7.43
C GLY A 546 -1.20 11.94 7.70
N THR A 547 0.04 11.83 8.18
CA THR A 547 0.61 10.57 8.67
C THR A 547 1.22 10.78 10.05
N GLY A 548 1.16 9.77 10.91
CA GLY A 548 1.74 9.85 12.26
C GLY A 548 1.94 8.47 12.88
N ALA A 549 2.91 8.36 13.78
CA ALA A 549 3.12 7.16 14.59
C ALA A 549 2.31 7.25 15.89
N LEU A 550 1.94 6.10 16.46
CA LEU A 550 1.29 6.05 17.78
C LEU A 550 2.18 6.62 18.91
N GLU A 551 3.49 6.55 18.74
CA GLU A 551 4.46 6.94 19.76
C GLU A 551 5.59 7.76 19.15
N PHE A 552 6.14 8.69 19.93
CA PHE A 552 7.33 9.44 19.57
C PHE A 552 8.58 8.62 19.84
N GLN A 553 9.33 8.28 18.80
CA GLN A 553 10.61 7.62 18.92
C GLN A 553 11.72 8.68 18.98
N THR A 554 12.52 8.67 20.05
CA THR A 554 13.86 9.27 19.99
C THR A 554 14.68 8.51 18.96
N ARG A 555 15.36 9.25 18.07
CA ARG A 555 16.13 8.70 16.95
C ARG A 555 17.04 7.54 17.39
N ARG A 556 17.12 6.56 16.50
CA ARG A 556 18.01 5.40 16.59
C ARG A 556 19.47 5.88 16.61
N GLU A 557 20.26 5.43 17.57
CA GLU A 557 21.73 5.46 17.48
C GLU A 557 22.18 4.39 16.48
N VAL A 558 21.92 4.59 15.18
CA VAL A 558 22.65 3.84 14.15
C VAL A 558 24.02 4.49 14.03
N SER A 559 25.08 3.69 13.90
CA SER A 559 26.37 4.19 13.45
C SER A 559 26.17 4.82 12.07
N ALA A 560 26.16 6.15 12.01
CA ALA A 560 26.10 6.87 10.74
C ALA A 560 27.20 6.33 9.80
N PRO A 561 26.92 6.11 8.51
CA PRO A 561 27.93 5.68 7.56
C PRO A 561 29.08 6.69 7.53
N GLU A 562 30.29 6.20 7.32
CA GLU A 562 31.47 7.05 7.15
C GLU A 562 31.23 8.04 6.00
N PRO A 563 31.68 9.31 6.08
CA PRO A 563 31.44 10.32 5.04
C PRO A 563 31.83 9.88 3.62
N ALA A 564 32.87 9.04 3.48
CA ALA A 564 33.27 8.46 2.20
C ALA A 564 32.24 7.47 1.61
N GLN A 565 31.54 6.72 2.48
CA GLN A 565 30.45 5.83 2.07
C GLN A 565 29.24 6.65 1.60
N LEU A 566 28.87 7.71 2.32
CA LEU A 566 27.79 8.62 1.91
C LEU A 566 28.04 9.26 0.55
N LEU A 567 29.27 9.70 0.26
CA LEU A 567 29.66 10.20 -1.05
C LEU A 567 29.52 9.15 -2.16
N THR A 568 29.85 7.90 -1.86
CA THR A 568 29.73 6.80 -2.83
C THR A 568 28.25 6.51 -3.15
N LEU A 569 27.40 6.46 -2.13
CA LEU A 569 25.95 6.30 -2.28
C LEU A 569 25.33 7.48 -3.03
N ALA A 570 25.75 8.72 -2.73
CA ALA A 570 25.32 9.91 -3.45
C ALA A 570 25.70 9.86 -4.94
N ALA A 571 26.91 9.39 -5.26
CA ALA A 571 27.40 9.25 -6.62
C ALA A 571 26.62 8.23 -7.44
N HIS A 572 26.35 7.07 -6.84
CA HIS A 572 25.48 6.05 -7.42
C HIS A 572 24.08 6.62 -7.72
N ALA A 573 23.48 7.30 -6.74
CA ALA A 573 22.16 7.94 -6.89
C ALA A 573 22.13 9.08 -7.95
N LEU A 574 23.27 9.73 -8.20
CA LEU A 574 23.46 10.75 -9.24
C LEU A 574 23.90 10.15 -10.60
N GLY A 575 24.10 8.83 -10.68
CA GLY A 575 24.58 8.16 -11.89
C GLY A 575 25.97 8.63 -12.34
N CYS A 576 26.85 8.96 -11.39
CA CYS A 576 28.18 9.50 -11.65
C CYS A 576 29.23 8.89 -10.72
N ARG A 577 30.51 9.27 -10.91
CA ARG A 577 31.60 8.77 -10.06
C ARG A 577 31.72 9.60 -8.77
N PRO A 578 32.23 9.03 -7.65
CA PRO A 578 32.37 9.77 -6.40
C PRO A 578 33.21 11.05 -6.49
N ASP A 579 34.23 11.10 -7.36
CA ASP A 579 35.05 12.30 -7.63
C ASP A 579 34.28 13.42 -8.34
N GLN A 580 33.08 13.13 -8.83
CA GLN A 580 32.18 14.07 -9.50
C GLN A 580 31.03 14.50 -8.59
N VAL A 581 31.08 14.22 -7.29
CA VAL A 581 30.03 14.61 -6.33
C VAL A 581 30.59 15.56 -5.30
N GLN A 582 29.80 16.55 -4.93
CA GLN A 582 30.11 17.47 -3.84
C GLN A 582 28.95 17.56 -2.84
N LEU A 583 29.26 17.71 -1.56
CA LEU A 583 28.32 18.13 -0.53
C LEU A 583 28.12 19.65 -0.67
N VAL A 584 26.88 20.07 -0.92
CA VAL A 584 26.53 21.48 -1.15
C VAL A 584 26.09 22.16 0.13
N ALA A 585 25.33 21.45 0.96
CA ALA A 585 24.86 21.94 2.24
C ALA A 585 24.41 20.77 3.13
N ALA A 586 24.33 21.00 4.45
CA ALA A 586 23.81 20.03 5.41
C ALA A 586 23.06 20.75 6.55
N ARG A 587 21.98 20.13 7.05
CA ARG A 587 21.22 20.60 8.23
C ARG A 587 20.70 19.40 9.01
N GLY A 588 21.02 19.38 10.31
CA GLY A 588 20.67 18.26 11.19
C GLY A 588 21.09 16.93 10.58
N ASP A 589 20.11 16.08 10.28
CA ASP A 589 20.36 14.73 9.77
C ASP A 589 20.40 14.65 8.24
N TYR A 590 20.33 15.79 7.55
CA TYR A 590 20.22 15.81 6.10
C TYR A 590 21.44 16.42 5.45
N ALA A 591 21.98 15.71 4.47
CA ALA A 591 23.09 16.12 3.62
C ALA A 591 22.62 16.24 2.15
N ILE A 592 23.03 17.30 1.48
CA ILE A 592 22.59 17.62 0.12
C ILE A 592 23.76 17.53 -0.84
N TYR A 593 23.70 16.57 -1.76
CA TYR A 593 24.74 16.29 -2.72
C TYR A 593 24.34 16.73 -4.12
N GLN A 594 25.31 17.21 -4.89
CA GLN A 594 25.16 17.56 -6.29
C GLN A 594 26.32 17.03 -7.11
N ARG A 595 26.07 16.80 -8.41
CA ARG A 595 27.13 16.50 -9.37
C ARG A 595 27.94 17.77 -9.69
N TYR A 596 29.26 17.62 -9.73
CA TYR A 596 30.21 18.64 -10.14
C TYR A 596 29.98 19.04 -11.61
N ALA A 597 29.81 20.33 -11.88
CA ALA A 597 29.78 20.88 -13.23
C ALA A 597 31.20 21.30 -13.63
N SER A 598 31.83 20.61 -14.60
CA SER A 598 33.13 21.02 -15.12
C SER A 598 33.02 22.35 -15.90
N HIS A 599 34.02 23.21 -15.75
CA HIS A 599 34.04 24.58 -16.26
C HIS A 599 33.81 24.69 -17.78
N ARG A 600 32.75 25.41 -18.19
CA ARG A 600 32.77 26.60 -19.10
C ARG A 600 31.35 27.17 -19.34
N TRP A 601 30.29 26.43 -18.96
CA TRP A 601 28.90 26.88 -19.03
C TRP A 601 28.14 26.36 -17.79
N ARG A 602 28.09 27.16 -16.71
CA ARG A 602 27.37 26.79 -15.48
C ARG A 602 25.86 27.03 -15.70
N SER A 603 25.10 25.95 -15.87
CA SER A 603 23.68 26.00 -15.52
C SER A 603 23.57 26.23 -14.01
N PRO A 604 22.75 27.17 -13.51
CA PRO A 604 22.48 27.30 -12.07
C PRO A 604 21.68 26.11 -11.52
N TYR A 605 21.17 25.25 -12.41
CA TYR A 605 20.40 24.06 -12.08
C TYR A 605 21.25 22.81 -12.26
N ALA A 606 21.31 22.00 -11.20
CA ALA A 606 21.98 20.70 -11.19
C ALA A 606 21.07 19.64 -10.55
N PRO A 607 21.28 18.35 -10.86
CA PRO A 607 20.62 17.28 -10.13
C PRO A 607 21.10 17.26 -8.68
N VAL A 608 20.14 17.19 -7.76
CA VAL A 608 20.33 17.19 -6.31
C VAL A 608 19.86 15.86 -5.73
N ARG A 609 20.61 15.32 -4.77
CA ARG A 609 20.17 14.23 -3.88
C ARG A 609 20.23 14.72 -2.45
N VAL A 610 19.12 14.63 -1.74
CA VAL A 610 19.08 14.82 -0.28
C VAL A 610 19.13 13.45 0.34
N MET A 611 20.09 13.25 1.24
CA MET A 611 20.30 12.00 1.95
C MET A 611 20.15 12.23 3.44
N ASP A 612 19.57 11.25 4.14
CA ASP A 612 19.59 11.24 5.60
C ASP A 612 20.93 10.71 6.14
N CYS A 613 21.08 10.75 7.47
CA CYS A 613 22.26 10.28 8.18
C CYS A 613 22.51 8.77 8.04
N ASP A 614 21.53 8.00 7.56
CA ASP A 614 21.64 6.57 7.30
C ASP A 614 22.07 6.26 5.85
N GLY A 615 22.25 7.29 5.02
CA GLY A 615 22.62 7.14 3.61
C GLY A 615 21.45 6.85 2.67
N VAL A 616 20.20 7.01 3.14
CA VAL A 616 19.01 6.83 2.30
C VAL A 616 18.73 8.12 1.53
N VAL A 617 18.53 8.01 0.22
CA VAL A 617 18.16 9.15 -0.62
C VAL A 617 16.69 9.50 -0.40
N VAL A 618 16.41 10.54 0.39
CA VAL A 618 15.04 10.94 0.77
C VAL A 618 14.39 11.92 -0.21
N LEU A 619 15.18 12.60 -1.05
CA LEU A 619 14.65 13.48 -2.10
C LEU A 619 15.59 13.50 -3.31
N LYS A 620 15.03 13.38 -4.51
CA LYS A 620 15.73 13.49 -5.79
C LYS A 620 15.14 14.61 -6.60
N LEU A 621 15.95 15.61 -6.94
CA LEU A 621 15.54 16.71 -7.81
C LEU A 621 16.44 16.71 -9.05
N GLN A 622 15.86 16.83 -10.23
CA GLN A 622 16.63 16.75 -11.49
C GLN A 622 17.27 18.09 -11.85
N ARG A 623 16.58 19.18 -11.54
CA ARG A 623 17.03 20.56 -11.81
C ARG A 623 16.71 21.44 -10.62
N ALA A 624 17.60 21.49 -9.65
CA ALA A 624 17.33 22.19 -8.40
C ALA A 624 18.32 23.30 -8.05
N VAL A 625 17.78 24.28 -7.32
CA VAL A 625 18.51 25.35 -6.63
C VAL A 625 18.53 25.02 -5.15
N VAL A 626 19.71 25.11 -4.52
CA VAL A 626 19.92 24.88 -3.09
C VAL A 626 20.27 26.21 -2.45
N CYS A 627 19.49 26.64 -1.47
CA CYS A 627 19.61 27.97 -0.87
C CYS A 627 19.58 27.89 0.66
N PRO A 628 20.73 27.94 1.34
CA PRO A 628 20.79 28.09 2.79
C PRO A 628 20.13 29.40 3.23
N SER A 629 19.37 29.37 4.32
CA SER A 629 18.64 30.52 4.89
C SER A 629 18.47 30.35 6.39
N THR A 630 17.83 31.32 7.05
CA THR A 630 17.26 31.17 8.40
C THR A 630 15.74 31.22 8.35
N VAL A 631 15.07 30.84 9.44
CA VAL A 631 13.61 30.93 9.57
C VAL A 631 13.14 32.38 9.42
N GLY A 632 13.83 33.35 10.05
CA GLY A 632 13.46 34.77 9.97
C GLY A 632 13.57 35.37 8.57
N GLU A 633 14.55 34.93 7.78
CA GLU A 633 14.77 35.44 6.41
C GLU A 633 13.95 34.71 5.34
N LEU A 634 13.34 33.56 5.69
CA LEU A 634 12.76 32.65 4.71
C LEU A 634 11.65 33.29 3.88
N GLY A 635 10.77 34.07 4.50
CA GLY A 635 9.61 34.65 3.81
C GLY A 635 10.03 35.55 2.64
N GLN A 636 10.99 36.44 2.89
CA GLN A 636 11.56 37.29 1.84
C GLN A 636 12.29 36.47 0.79
N ARG A 637 13.20 35.59 1.23
CA ARG A 637 14.07 34.82 0.34
C ARG A 637 13.29 33.85 -0.55
N LEU A 638 12.26 33.21 -0.02
CA LEU A 638 11.37 32.35 -0.80
C LEU A 638 10.59 33.15 -1.84
N GLY A 639 10.08 34.34 -1.48
CA GLY A 639 9.41 35.24 -2.42
C GLY A 639 10.30 35.62 -3.61
N GLU A 640 11.55 36.00 -3.34
CA GLU A 640 12.55 36.32 -4.36
C GLU A 640 12.86 35.12 -5.27
N LEU A 641 13.07 33.94 -4.68
CA LEU A 641 13.36 32.71 -5.42
C LEU A 641 12.19 32.28 -6.32
N LEU A 642 10.96 32.35 -5.81
CA LEU A 642 9.75 32.05 -6.58
C LEU A 642 9.55 33.03 -7.74
N ALA A 643 9.78 34.32 -7.51
CA ALA A 643 9.69 35.33 -8.56
C ALA A 643 10.74 35.14 -9.66
N THR A 644 11.96 34.73 -9.27
CA THR A 644 13.11 34.52 -10.17
C THR A 644 12.95 33.26 -11.03
N HIS A 645 12.35 32.20 -10.48
CA HIS A 645 12.31 30.88 -11.11
C HIS A 645 10.91 30.46 -11.59
N LYS A 646 9.94 31.37 -11.63
CA LYS A 646 8.63 31.10 -12.24
C LYS A 646 8.76 30.91 -13.75
N THR A 647 7.92 30.06 -14.31
CA THR A 647 7.75 29.87 -15.74
C THR A 647 6.33 30.23 -16.16
N TYR A 648 6.07 30.25 -17.47
CA TYR A 648 4.76 30.52 -18.04
C TYR A 648 4.31 29.29 -18.83
N GLY A 649 3.10 28.83 -18.55
CA GLY A 649 2.44 27.77 -19.33
C GLY A 649 1.05 28.19 -19.78
N ASP A 650 0.32 27.27 -20.41
CA ASP A 650 -1.01 27.53 -20.99
C ASP A 650 -2.06 28.00 -19.96
N GLY A 651 -1.82 27.76 -18.66
CA GLY A 651 -2.68 28.16 -17.55
C GLY A 651 -2.19 29.38 -16.76
N GLY A 652 -1.13 30.08 -17.21
CA GLY A 652 -0.55 31.23 -16.52
C GLY A 652 0.80 30.95 -15.86
N GLU A 653 1.08 31.61 -14.73
CA GLU A 653 2.35 31.46 -14.00
C GLU A 653 2.44 30.08 -13.34
N LEU A 654 3.55 29.40 -13.58
CA LEU A 654 3.91 28.14 -12.95
C LEU A 654 5.09 28.38 -12.01
N TYR A 655 4.90 28.01 -10.75
CA TYR A 655 5.92 28.16 -9.73
C TYR A 655 6.71 26.86 -9.54
N PRO A 656 8.01 26.94 -9.20
CA PRO A 656 8.82 25.76 -8.94
C PRO A 656 8.29 25.01 -7.70
N ALA A 657 8.56 23.70 -7.64
CA ALA A 657 8.25 22.91 -6.46
C ALA A 657 9.24 23.26 -5.34
N VAL A 658 8.75 23.38 -4.10
CA VAL A 658 9.54 23.87 -2.96
C VAL A 658 9.59 22.85 -1.83
N TRP A 659 10.78 22.65 -1.28
CA TRP A 659 11.00 21.93 -0.03
C TRP A 659 11.84 22.79 0.92
N VAL A 660 11.62 22.62 2.22
CA VAL A 660 12.42 23.28 3.27
C VAL A 660 12.99 22.21 4.19
N VAL A 661 14.30 22.12 4.27
CA VAL A 661 15.02 21.22 5.19
C VAL A 661 15.24 21.94 6.50
N VAL A 662 14.65 21.40 7.57
CA VAL A 662 14.87 21.79 8.97
C VAL A 662 15.67 20.67 9.67
N PRO A 663 16.26 20.89 10.85
CA PRO A 663 17.18 19.92 11.47
C PRO A 663 16.62 18.48 11.58
N GLU A 664 15.34 18.35 11.90
CA GLU A 664 14.71 17.06 12.18
C GLU A 664 13.87 16.48 11.02
N ARG A 665 13.52 17.29 10.00
CA ARG A 665 12.65 16.85 8.89
C ARG A 665 12.77 17.68 7.61
N ILE A 666 12.20 17.16 6.54
CA ILE A 666 11.98 17.89 5.28
C ILE A 666 10.50 18.25 5.18
N LEU A 667 10.21 19.54 5.04
CA LEU A 667 8.88 20.08 4.77
C LEU A 667 8.66 20.13 3.26
N ASP A 668 7.53 19.58 2.80
CA ASP A 668 7.20 19.49 1.38
C ASP A 668 6.03 20.40 1.01
N PHE A 669 6.32 21.40 0.18
CA PHE A 669 5.36 22.36 -0.35
C PHE A 669 5.16 22.22 -1.87
N SER A 670 5.68 21.15 -2.48
CA SER A 670 5.58 20.86 -3.92
C SER A 670 4.15 20.73 -4.44
N GLY A 671 3.19 20.43 -3.55
CA GLY A 671 1.77 20.31 -3.89
C GLY A 671 1.03 21.64 -3.97
N LEU A 672 1.66 22.77 -3.62
CA LEU A 672 1.03 24.08 -3.65
C LEU A 672 1.30 24.79 -4.97
N VAL A 673 0.38 25.64 -5.39
CA VAL A 673 0.35 26.20 -6.75
C VAL A 673 0.50 27.73 -6.78
N THR A 674 0.41 28.40 -5.63
CA THR A 674 0.64 29.86 -5.54
C THR A 674 1.65 30.24 -4.45
N PRO A 675 2.41 31.34 -4.60
CA PRO A 675 3.34 31.83 -3.58
C PRO A 675 2.65 32.15 -2.25
N ALA A 676 1.44 32.70 -2.29
CA ALA A 676 0.69 33.05 -1.09
C ALA A 676 0.35 31.80 -0.24
N GLN A 677 -0.05 30.70 -0.90
CA GLN A 677 -0.28 29.41 -0.22
C GLN A 677 1.02 28.86 0.38
N MET A 678 2.12 28.89 -0.39
CA MET A 678 3.43 28.41 0.07
C MET A 678 3.91 29.20 1.29
N LEU A 679 3.95 30.53 1.22
CA LEU A 679 4.38 31.39 2.32
C LEU A 679 3.52 31.20 3.58
N ALA A 680 2.20 31.07 3.42
CA ALA A 680 1.30 30.89 4.55
C ALA A 680 1.51 29.54 5.26
N LEU A 681 1.71 28.44 4.53
CA LEU A 681 1.99 27.14 5.14
C LEU A 681 3.40 27.04 5.69
N VAL A 682 4.39 27.61 5.01
CA VAL A 682 5.77 27.69 5.49
C VAL A 682 5.82 28.42 6.84
N GLY A 683 5.18 29.59 6.95
CA GLY A 683 5.14 30.35 8.20
C GLY A 683 4.50 29.55 9.35
N LEU A 684 3.43 28.79 9.06
CA LEU A 684 2.77 27.94 10.05
C LEU A 684 3.64 26.74 10.49
N GLU A 685 4.33 26.08 9.56
CA GLU A 685 5.23 24.96 9.92
C GLU A 685 6.45 25.42 10.71
N LEU A 686 6.87 26.67 10.54
CA LEU A 686 8.07 27.21 11.17
C LEU A 686 7.80 28.04 12.43
N GLU A 687 6.54 28.22 12.82
CA GLU A 687 6.13 29.00 14.00
C GLU A 687 6.77 28.49 15.30
N ALA A 688 7.05 27.19 15.37
CA ALA A 688 7.68 26.56 16.54
C ALA A 688 9.21 26.74 16.60
N TYR A 689 9.84 27.33 15.58
CA TYR A 689 11.29 27.47 15.48
C TYR A 689 11.74 28.90 15.79
N ALA A 690 12.90 29.05 16.41
CA ALA A 690 13.50 30.36 16.60
C ALA A 690 13.90 30.97 15.25
N GLU A 691 13.77 32.29 15.08
CA GLU A 691 14.09 32.97 13.81
C GLU A 691 15.52 32.72 13.31
N ALA A 692 16.48 32.57 14.24
CA ALA A 692 17.88 32.27 13.94
C ALA A 692 18.15 30.82 13.51
N THR A 693 17.14 29.95 13.52
CA THR A 693 17.29 28.53 13.15
C THR A 693 17.70 28.44 11.70
N GLU A 694 18.84 27.79 11.44
CA GLU A 694 19.33 27.58 10.08
C GLU A 694 18.52 26.50 9.36
N ILE A 695 18.21 26.78 8.09
CA ILE A 695 17.40 25.91 7.23
C ILE A 695 17.99 25.89 5.82
N ILE A 696 17.50 24.99 4.97
CA ILE A 696 17.84 24.99 3.53
C ILE A 696 16.57 24.93 2.70
N VAL A 697 16.44 25.85 1.74
CA VAL A 697 15.38 25.85 0.74
C VAL A 697 15.87 25.13 -0.50
N LEU A 698 15.06 24.19 -0.99
CA LEU A 698 15.29 23.46 -2.24
C LEU A 698 14.16 23.82 -3.21
N LEU A 699 14.52 24.26 -4.41
CA LEU A 699 13.56 24.57 -5.47
C LEU A 699 13.84 23.69 -6.67
N GLU A 700 12.85 22.94 -7.14
CA GLU A 700 12.93 22.21 -8.42
C GLU A 700 12.26 23.00 -9.53
N VAL A 701 13.05 23.33 -10.54
CA VAL A 701 12.65 24.17 -11.67
C VAL A 701 12.25 23.27 -12.83
N LYS A 702 10.98 23.37 -13.23
CA LYS A 702 10.44 22.68 -14.41
C LYS A 702 10.93 23.37 -15.68
N VAL A 703 11.22 22.58 -16.71
CA VAL A 703 11.66 23.05 -18.04
C VAL A 703 10.47 23.54 -18.83
#